data_AF-A0A1B3X4B9-F1
#
_entry.id   AF-A0A1B3X4B9-F1
#
_cell.length_a   1.000
_cell.length_b   1.000
_cell.length_c   1.000
_cell.angle_alpha   90.00
_cell.angle_beta   90.00
_cell.angle_gamma   90.00
#
_symmetry.space_group_name_H-M   'P 1'
#
loop_
_entity.id
_entity.type
_entity.pdbx_description
1 polymer ?
#
loop_
_entity_poly.entity_id
_entity_poly.type
_entity_poly.pdbx_seq_one_letter_code
_entity_poly.pdbx_strand_id
1 'polypeptide(L)'
;MNWSKIITRSLIMNIQSENFFKPFNDKFDYERIQSYARETSIPLSTTDNQLLTLLPHFHQCYKAYYAYLKKLQEKYKFTPSTLNQYLLALANREFITFFQVLPHYLEKKKNVHLQDLRNISIDSVFGNSLLGIEALETSIDDIDCIMSFYRYFSHGEVSSLEFDLAQIKEVYALTSHYIVIKNIFDSIIWENAYLKPSDKVKGQYHILYQEDYPIKKCIGLLRTRRFMEEEPIGDPEIMKMARFVYQKKSRSMEKRDKTYRIVDVQNGEIILKRGSFPHPISQEMIDEMGGRFYAMQANLFFAHYDKPIDFLYRMNIFETAMLFARLQALSKSVLKYYPQNGAIPNDELIHLAKYSYRIKESSLIDYLKGTTRFQERQIKRFLDLIVNQKTEKKVYGRFNSWRKMFIFLDGYYYFAVFPLQCCNICQLIEGWLEDCGLPLSDRGHEFERYCKGRLRSGSGFVLKDALIDERTKYEVEGEAQEIDLVLVLKNYIVVGELKALSYPISSTGWHNAFKELHKGIEQAEIKSQFIAEYRHELLTAYPMADQKEIIPVVITNYPLYTGFNTKKIPVVDINLFYNILTNSPMRLKAVEGDHVKTVKETRFYENENDFIAQFKPLLFSPSPIEDLRRKIRYKEEPISLLMGHEISFIERHYYIEQDIDEQANT
;
A
#
# COMPACT_ATOMS: atom_id res chain seq x y z
N MET A 1 -11.50 -18.40 -27.79
CA MET A 1 -11.83 -18.70 -26.38
C MET A 1 -12.52 -20.05 -26.35
N ASN A 2 -12.09 -21.00 -25.51
CA ASN A 2 -12.52 -22.39 -25.58
C ASN A 2 -13.56 -22.71 -24.48
N TRP A 3 -14.84 -22.90 -24.84
CA TRP A 3 -15.93 -23.15 -23.90
C TRP A 3 -15.71 -24.43 -23.07
N SER A 4 -15.08 -25.45 -23.66
CA SER A 4 -14.74 -26.67 -22.92
C SER A 4 -13.78 -26.43 -21.75
N LYS A 5 -12.93 -25.40 -21.83
CA LYS A 5 -12.02 -25.01 -20.74
C LYS A 5 -12.75 -24.26 -19.61
N ILE A 6 -13.87 -23.61 -19.92
CA ILE A 6 -14.64 -22.79 -18.96
C ILE A 6 -15.46 -23.70 -18.06
N ILE A 7 -16.14 -24.69 -18.63
CA ILE A 7 -16.97 -25.65 -17.90
C ILE A 7 -16.16 -26.56 -16.97
N THR A 8 -14.83 -26.62 -17.13
CA THR A 8 -13.91 -27.39 -16.27
C THR A 8 -13.21 -26.53 -15.21
N ARG A 9 -13.62 -25.27 -15.00
CA ARG A 9 -13.07 -24.35 -13.99
C ARG A 9 -14.14 -23.98 -12.97
N SER A 10 -13.74 -23.64 -11.75
CA SER A 10 -14.69 -23.13 -10.76
C SER A 10 -15.25 -21.77 -11.19
N LEU A 11 -16.40 -21.40 -10.62
CA LEU A 11 -17.05 -20.12 -10.93
C LEU A 11 -16.11 -18.94 -10.63
N ILE A 12 -15.46 -18.95 -9.47
CA ILE A 12 -14.50 -17.90 -9.08
C ILE A 12 -13.37 -17.80 -10.10
N MET A 13 -12.76 -18.91 -10.54
CA MET A 13 -11.69 -18.87 -11.54
C MET A 13 -12.17 -18.27 -12.88
N ASN A 14 -13.40 -18.58 -13.29
CA ASN A 14 -14.00 -17.99 -14.48
C ASN A 14 -14.29 -16.50 -14.30
N ILE A 15 -14.79 -16.06 -13.14
CA ILE A 15 -14.95 -14.63 -12.80
C ILE A 15 -13.62 -13.90 -12.83
N GLN A 16 -12.55 -14.49 -12.32
CA GLN A 16 -11.22 -13.87 -12.31
C GLN A 16 -10.67 -13.68 -13.74
N SER A 17 -10.90 -14.66 -14.62
CA SER A 17 -10.27 -14.71 -15.95
C SER A 17 -11.09 -14.10 -17.08
N GLU A 18 -12.43 -14.17 -17.03
CA GLU A 18 -13.28 -13.87 -18.17
C GLU A 18 -14.19 -12.66 -17.93
N ASN A 19 -14.18 -11.68 -18.84
CA ASN A 19 -14.86 -10.41 -18.63
C ASN A 19 -16.39 -10.52 -18.58
N PHE A 20 -17.00 -11.48 -19.28
CA PHE A 20 -18.45 -11.64 -19.25
C PHE A 20 -18.99 -12.26 -17.95
N PHE A 21 -18.11 -12.81 -17.11
CA PHE A 21 -18.45 -13.23 -15.75
C PHE A 21 -18.41 -12.09 -14.72
N LYS A 22 -17.77 -10.95 -15.06
CA LYS A 22 -17.52 -9.85 -14.11
C LYS A 22 -18.68 -8.84 -14.15
N PRO A 23 -19.41 -8.58 -13.04
CA PRO A 23 -20.61 -7.73 -13.06
C PRO A 23 -20.32 -6.23 -13.20
N PHE A 24 -19.10 -5.77 -12.93
CA PHE A 24 -18.72 -4.34 -13.00
C PHE A 24 -18.14 -3.93 -14.36
N ASN A 25 -18.75 -4.38 -15.47
CA ASN A 25 -18.43 -3.93 -16.83
C ASN A 25 -19.57 -4.24 -17.82
N ASP A 26 -19.51 -3.61 -19.00
CA ASP A 26 -20.54 -3.72 -20.05
C ASP A 26 -20.58 -5.08 -20.77
N LYS A 27 -19.56 -5.94 -20.61
CA LYS A 27 -19.51 -7.27 -21.25
C LYS A 27 -20.17 -8.36 -20.41
N PHE A 28 -20.66 -8.03 -19.21
CA PHE A 28 -21.33 -8.99 -18.32
C PHE A 28 -22.55 -9.64 -19.01
N ASP A 29 -22.63 -10.96 -18.93
CA ASP A 29 -23.66 -11.75 -19.61
C ASP A 29 -24.18 -12.86 -18.69
N TYR A 30 -25.30 -12.58 -18.01
CA TYR A 30 -25.85 -13.50 -17.02
C TYR A 30 -26.45 -14.78 -17.65
N GLU A 31 -27.04 -14.70 -18.84
CA GLU A 31 -27.60 -15.87 -19.54
C GLU A 31 -26.50 -16.89 -19.87
N ARG A 32 -25.34 -16.38 -20.28
CA ARG A 32 -24.15 -17.20 -20.52
C ARG A 32 -23.59 -17.81 -19.25
N ILE A 33 -23.61 -17.09 -18.13
CA ILE A 33 -23.19 -17.61 -16.81
C ILE A 33 -24.16 -18.70 -16.34
N GLN A 34 -25.47 -18.54 -16.56
CA GLN A 34 -26.47 -19.57 -16.27
C GLN A 34 -26.25 -20.83 -17.11
N SER A 35 -25.84 -20.67 -18.38
CA SER A 35 -25.49 -21.80 -19.23
C SER A 35 -24.24 -22.53 -18.70
N TYR A 36 -23.21 -21.80 -18.28
CA TYR A 36 -22.08 -22.38 -17.55
C TYR A 36 -22.51 -23.13 -16.29
N ALA A 37 -23.41 -22.56 -15.47
CA ALA A 37 -23.86 -23.19 -14.24
C ALA A 37 -24.62 -24.52 -14.48
N ARG A 38 -25.26 -24.68 -15.65
CA ARG A 38 -25.92 -25.93 -16.08
C ARG A 38 -24.94 -26.95 -16.68
N GLU A 39 -23.90 -26.48 -17.35
CA GLU A 39 -22.99 -27.32 -18.15
C GLU A 39 -21.66 -27.64 -17.45
N THR A 40 -21.35 -26.97 -16.34
CA THR A 40 -20.10 -27.14 -15.62
C THR A 40 -19.91 -28.57 -15.13
N SER A 41 -18.71 -29.12 -15.34
CA SER A 41 -18.32 -30.42 -14.79
C SER A 41 -17.85 -30.32 -13.33
N ILE A 42 -17.69 -29.10 -12.80
CA ILE A 42 -17.31 -28.84 -11.42
C ILE A 42 -18.56 -28.54 -10.60
N PRO A 43 -18.87 -29.33 -9.55
CA PRO A 43 -19.99 -29.05 -8.67
C PRO A 43 -19.89 -27.65 -8.05
N LEU A 44 -20.97 -26.88 -8.16
CA LEU A 44 -21.05 -25.56 -7.56
C LEU A 44 -21.18 -25.69 -6.05
N SER A 45 -20.28 -25.05 -5.31
CA SER A 45 -20.37 -24.99 -3.85
C SER A 45 -21.57 -24.15 -3.40
N THR A 46 -21.94 -24.22 -2.11
CA THR A 46 -22.96 -23.34 -1.53
C THR A 46 -22.62 -21.86 -1.75
N THR A 47 -21.33 -21.51 -1.60
CA THR A 47 -20.83 -20.15 -1.85
C THR A 47 -20.97 -19.75 -3.31
N ASP A 48 -20.66 -20.64 -4.25
CA ASP A 48 -20.82 -20.36 -5.69
C ASP A 48 -22.28 -20.10 -6.05
N ASN A 49 -23.21 -20.88 -5.51
CA ASN A 49 -24.64 -20.69 -5.76
C ASN A 49 -25.18 -19.35 -5.23
N GLN A 50 -24.70 -18.94 -4.05
CA GLN A 50 -25.06 -17.62 -3.49
C GLN A 50 -24.48 -16.49 -4.33
N LEU A 51 -23.22 -16.63 -4.76
CA LEU A 51 -22.59 -15.65 -5.63
C LEU A 51 -23.34 -15.53 -6.96
N LEU A 52 -23.68 -16.65 -7.62
CA LEU A 52 -24.48 -16.65 -8.85
C LEU A 52 -25.77 -15.85 -8.70
N THR A 53 -26.45 -16.00 -7.55
CA THR A 53 -27.69 -15.27 -7.24
C THR A 53 -27.47 -13.76 -7.13
N LEU A 54 -26.29 -13.34 -6.66
CA LEU A 54 -25.96 -11.93 -6.42
C LEU A 54 -25.34 -11.20 -7.61
N LEU A 55 -24.78 -11.91 -8.59
CA LEU A 55 -24.14 -11.30 -9.77
C LEU A 55 -25.04 -10.29 -10.51
N PRO A 56 -26.34 -10.56 -10.75
CA PRO A 56 -27.23 -9.57 -11.38
C PRO A 56 -27.41 -8.30 -10.55
N HIS A 57 -27.45 -8.41 -9.22
CA HIS A 57 -27.60 -7.27 -8.30
C HIS A 57 -26.35 -6.38 -8.29
N PHE A 58 -25.15 -6.98 -8.29
CA PHE A 58 -23.91 -6.24 -8.46
C PHE A 58 -23.86 -5.51 -9.81
N HIS A 59 -24.31 -6.16 -10.88
CA HIS A 59 -24.34 -5.56 -12.21
C HIS A 59 -25.35 -4.41 -12.30
N GLN A 60 -26.50 -4.53 -11.64
CA GLN A 60 -27.47 -3.44 -11.55
C GLN A 60 -26.89 -2.22 -10.82
N CYS A 61 -26.14 -2.42 -9.72
CA CYS A 61 -25.43 -1.33 -9.05
C CYS A 61 -24.46 -0.61 -9.99
N TYR A 62 -23.70 -1.36 -10.79
CA TYR A 62 -22.83 -0.80 -11.83
C TYR A 62 -23.60 0.03 -12.87
N LYS A 63 -24.69 -0.51 -13.43
CA LYS A 63 -25.52 0.21 -14.42
C LYS A 63 -26.15 1.47 -13.83
N ALA A 64 -26.69 1.39 -12.62
CA ALA A 64 -27.34 2.51 -11.95
C ALA A 64 -26.34 3.65 -11.73
N TYR A 65 -25.15 3.34 -11.22
CA TYR A 65 -24.08 4.31 -11.03
C TYR A 65 -23.63 4.95 -12.36
N TYR A 66 -23.35 4.13 -13.38
CA TYR A 66 -22.95 4.62 -14.71
C TYR A 66 -24.02 5.55 -15.32
N ALA A 67 -25.29 5.13 -15.30
CA ALA A 67 -26.40 5.90 -15.85
C ALA A 67 -26.58 7.23 -15.10
N TYR A 68 -26.41 7.22 -13.78
CA TYR A 68 -26.49 8.41 -12.96
C TYR A 68 -25.37 9.42 -13.29
N LEU A 69 -24.11 8.96 -13.31
CA LEU A 69 -22.98 9.83 -13.70
C LEU A 69 -23.13 10.38 -15.11
N LYS A 70 -23.60 9.56 -16.06
CA LYS A 70 -23.85 10.00 -17.43
C LYS A 70 -24.95 11.06 -17.49
N LYS A 71 -26.05 10.88 -16.76
CA LYS A 71 -27.14 11.86 -16.66
C LYS A 71 -26.63 13.21 -16.13
N LEU A 72 -25.76 13.19 -15.13
CA LEU A 72 -25.14 14.42 -14.62
C LEU A 72 -24.23 15.07 -15.67
N GLN A 73 -23.43 14.27 -16.37
CA GLN A 73 -22.58 14.77 -17.45
C GLN A 73 -23.39 15.42 -18.57
N GLU A 74 -24.49 14.80 -19.02
CA GLU A 74 -25.37 15.33 -20.07
C GLU A 74 -26.09 16.60 -19.63
N LYS A 75 -26.54 16.64 -18.37
CA LYS A 75 -27.27 17.78 -17.80
C LYS A 75 -26.39 19.03 -17.70
N TYR A 76 -25.13 18.88 -17.26
CA TYR A 76 -24.28 20.02 -16.91
C TYR A 76 -23.14 20.28 -17.89
N LYS A 77 -22.80 19.32 -18.75
CA LYS A 77 -21.77 19.43 -19.80
C LYS A 77 -20.40 19.88 -19.29
N PHE A 78 -19.96 19.40 -18.12
CA PHE A 78 -18.64 19.76 -17.60
C PHE A 78 -17.51 19.21 -18.48
N THR A 79 -16.44 20.00 -18.57
CA THR A 79 -15.17 19.49 -19.06
C THR A 79 -14.50 18.64 -17.97
N PRO A 80 -13.66 17.66 -18.33
CA PRO A 80 -12.83 16.93 -17.37
C PRO A 80 -12.04 17.87 -16.45
N SER A 81 -11.52 18.98 -16.98
CA SER A 81 -10.73 19.96 -16.24
C SER A 81 -11.55 20.72 -15.20
N THR A 82 -12.77 21.13 -15.53
CA THR A 82 -13.68 21.79 -14.59
C THR A 82 -14.09 20.85 -13.47
N LEU A 83 -14.51 19.62 -13.81
CA LEU A 83 -14.89 18.62 -12.80
C LEU A 83 -13.72 18.31 -11.86
N ASN A 84 -12.55 18.01 -12.43
CA ASN A 84 -11.35 17.70 -11.68
C ASN A 84 -10.95 18.84 -10.73
N GLN A 85 -11.18 20.10 -11.12
CA GLN A 85 -10.89 21.24 -10.26
C GLN A 85 -11.69 21.23 -8.96
N TYR A 86 -13.00 20.99 -9.05
CA TYR A 86 -13.88 20.94 -7.88
C TYR A 86 -13.60 19.72 -7.00
N LEU A 87 -13.41 18.54 -7.60
CA LEU A 87 -13.16 17.33 -6.82
C LEU A 87 -11.84 17.44 -6.02
N LEU A 88 -10.76 17.93 -6.65
CA LEU A 88 -9.48 18.12 -5.97
C LEU A 88 -9.52 19.26 -4.94
N ALA A 89 -10.32 20.30 -5.18
CA ALA A 89 -10.53 21.35 -4.21
C ALA A 89 -11.13 20.80 -2.90
N LEU A 90 -12.10 19.90 -2.98
CA LEU A 90 -12.69 19.26 -1.79
C LEU A 90 -11.65 18.43 -1.02
N ALA A 91 -10.93 17.55 -1.70
CA ALA A 91 -9.89 16.74 -1.07
C ALA A 91 -8.79 17.59 -0.41
N ASN A 92 -8.38 18.68 -1.07
CA ASN A 92 -7.40 19.61 -0.51
C ASN A 92 -7.97 20.38 0.70
N ARG A 93 -9.24 20.79 0.66
CA ARG A 93 -9.93 21.43 1.78
C ARG A 93 -9.94 20.51 3.00
N GLU A 94 -10.36 19.25 2.84
CA GLU A 94 -10.39 18.28 3.94
C GLU A 94 -9.00 18.04 4.54
N PHE A 95 -7.97 17.95 3.70
CA PHE A 95 -6.58 17.83 4.17
C PHE A 95 -6.21 19.00 5.08
N ILE A 96 -6.55 20.23 4.69
CA ILE A 96 -6.25 21.42 5.50
C ILE A 96 -6.98 21.38 6.82
N THR A 97 -8.29 21.08 6.79
CA THR A 97 -9.11 21.04 8.00
C THR A 97 -8.56 20.01 9.00
N PHE A 98 -8.19 18.82 8.52
CA PHE A 98 -7.57 17.80 9.36
C PHE A 98 -6.28 18.30 10.01
N PHE A 99 -5.37 18.86 9.22
CA PHE A 99 -4.09 19.34 9.73
C PHE A 99 -4.18 20.64 10.56
N GLN A 100 -5.31 21.36 10.52
CA GLN A 100 -5.60 22.47 11.43
C GLN A 100 -6.07 21.98 12.81
N VAL A 101 -6.86 20.90 12.85
CA VAL A 101 -7.36 20.31 14.11
C VAL A 101 -6.29 19.46 14.79
N LEU A 102 -5.40 18.83 14.00
CA LEU A 102 -4.40 17.89 14.50
C LEU A 102 -3.54 18.42 15.66
N PRO A 103 -2.90 19.62 15.59
CA PRO A 103 -2.07 20.10 16.70
C PRO A 103 -2.82 20.19 18.03
N HIS A 104 -4.07 20.68 18.01
CA HIS A 104 -4.88 20.81 19.22
C HIS A 104 -5.31 19.44 19.79
N TYR A 105 -5.47 18.44 18.93
CA TYR A 105 -5.70 17.06 19.38
C TYR A 105 -4.45 16.48 20.04
N LEU A 106 -3.27 16.69 19.43
CA LEU A 106 -1.99 16.20 19.96
C LEU A 106 -1.63 16.85 21.30
N GLU A 107 -1.88 18.15 21.49
CA GLU A 107 -1.65 18.87 22.75
C GLU A 107 -2.44 18.31 23.94
N LYS A 108 -3.60 17.67 23.69
CA LYS A 108 -4.46 17.12 24.75
C LYS A 108 -4.05 15.72 25.22
N LYS A 109 -3.07 15.09 24.57
CA LYS A 109 -2.68 13.70 24.81
C LYS A 109 -1.27 13.65 25.38
N LYS A 110 -1.10 12.96 26.51
CA LYS A 110 0.23 12.70 27.12
C LYS A 110 1.08 11.80 26.23
N ASN A 111 0.46 10.78 25.64
CA ASN A 111 1.05 9.87 24.66
C ASN A 111 0.13 9.82 23.43
N VAL A 112 0.70 9.94 22.24
CA VAL A 112 -0.05 9.81 20.98
C VAL A 112 0.41 8.57 20.23
N HIS A 113 -0.52 7.67 19.95
CA HIS A 113 -0.31 6.56 19.03
C HIS A 113 -0.84 6.93 17.64
N LEU A 114 -0.21 6.42 16.57
CA LEU A 114 -0.66 6.68 15.19
C LEU A 114 -2.10 6.21 14.94
N GLN A 115 -2.57 5.22 15.70
CA GLN A 115 -3.95 4.76 15.66
C GLN A 115 -4.95 5.79 16.19
N ASP A 116 -4.52 6.68 17.09
CA ASP A 116 -5.37 7.73 17.65
C ASP A 116 -5.77 8.77 16.60
N LEU A 117 -4.96 8.91 15.54
CA LEU A 117 -5.25 9.80 14.41
C LEU A 117 -6.54 9.41 13.68
N ARG A 118 -6.95 8.13 13.72
CA ARG A 118 -8.20 7.65 13.12
C ARG A 118 -9.44 8.12 13.86
N ASN A 119 -9.30 8.50 15.14
CA ASN A 119 -10.40 8.97 15.98
C ASN A 119 -10.59 10.49 15.91
N ILE A 120 -9.78 11.21 15.13
CA ILE A 120 -9.91 12.66 14.94
C ILE A 120 -11.05 12.91 13.97
N SER A 121 -12.05 13.66 14.41
CA SER A 121 -13.15 14.11 13.55
C SER A 121 -12.88 15.48 12.94
N ILE A 122 -13.39 15.71 11.73
CA ILE A 122 -13.40 17.01 11.05
C ILE A 122 -14.81 17.34 10.55
N ASP A 123 -15.12 18.63 10.44
CA ASP A 123 -16.35 19.08 9.81
C ASP A 123 -16.18 19.10 8.29
N SER A 124 -16.97 18.30 7.57
CA SER A 124 -16.99 18.27 6.10
C SER A 124 -17.54 19.57 5.52
N VAL A 125 -17.28 19.80 4.23
CA VAL A 125 -17.90 20.90 3.45
C VAL A 125 -19.44 20.78 3.44
N PHE A 126 -19.96 19.58 3.68
CA PHE A 126 -21.39 19.27 3.64
C PHE A 126 -22.10 19.41 5.00
N GLY A 127 -21.41 19.93 6.03
CA GLY A 127 -21.97 20.19 7.37
C GLY A 127 -22.03 18.98 8.30
N ASN A 128 -21.52 17.82 7.87
CA ASN A 128 -21.48 16.60 8.68
C ASN A 128 -20.09 16.41 9.31
N SER A 129 -20.03 15.82 10.50
CA SER A 129 -18.78 15.38 11.12
C SER A 129 -18.32 14.06 10.50
N LEU A 130 -17.06 13.98 10.07
CA LEU A 130 -16.44 12.79 9.48
C LEU A 130 -15.20 12.39 10.27
N LEU A 131 -14.85 11.10 10.27
CA LEU A 131 -13.52 10.66 10.70
C LEU A 131 -12.49 11.15 9.70
N GLY A 132 -11.51 11.91 10.17
CA GLY A 132 -10.64 12.74 9.33
C GLY A 132 -9.80 11.92 8.35
N ILE A 133 -9.09 10.89 8.84
CA ILE A 133 -8.28 10.03 7.95
C ILE A 133 -9.15 9.30 6.92
N GLU A 134 -10.33 8.82 7.32
CA GLU A 134 -11.24 8.12 6.42
C GLU A 134 -11.80 9.05 5.35
N ALA A 135 -12.11 10.30 5.69
CA ALA A 135 -12.51 11.32 4.72
C ALA A 135 -11.40 11.57 3.70
N LEU A 136 -10.15 11.71 4.15
CA LEU A 136 -9.01 11.92 3.26
C LEU A 136 -8.77 10.73 2.32
N GLU A 137 -8.85 9.49 2.82
CA GLU A 137 -8.68 8.28 2.00
C GLU A 137 -9.84 8.14 1.00
N THR A 138 -11.08 8.25 1.46
CA THR A 138 -12.30 8.09 0.65
C THR A 138 -12.38 9.13 -0.46
N SER A 139 -12.02 10.39 -0.18
CA SER A 139 -12.05 11.46 -1.18
C SER A 139 -11.13 11.17 -2.38
N ILE A 140 -9.97 10.54 -2.15
CA ILE A 140 -9.06 10.17 -3.25
C ILE A 140 -9.63 9.01 -4.07
N ASP A 141 -10.17 7.98 -3.41
CA ASP A 141 -10.79 6.84 -4.08
C ASP A 141 -12.02 7.26 -4.91
N ASP A 142 -12.82 8.19 -4.38
CA ASP A 142 -13.97 8.76 -5.08
C ASP A 142 -13.55 9.54 -6.33
N ILE A 143 -12.52 10.38 -6.22
CA ILE A 143 -11.94 11.12 -7.36
C ILE A 143 -11.50 10.14 -8.46
N ASP A 144 -10.72 9.13 -8.09
CA ASP A 144 -10.20 8.14 -9.05
C ASP A 144 -11.34 7.36 -9.73
N CYS A 145 -12.37 7.01 -8.98
CA CYS A 145 -13.55 6.33 -9.49
C CYS A 145 -14.31 7.23 -10.48
N ILE A 146 -14.69 8.45 -10.07
CA ILE A 146 -15.44 9.40 -10.90
C ILE A 146 -14.68 9.67 -12.20
N MET A 147 -13.38 10.01 -12.11
CA MET A 147 -12.55 10.32 -13.29
C MET A 147 -12.37 9.11 -14.22
N SER A 148 -12.33 7.90 -13.68
CA SER A 148 -12.27 6.66 -14.46
C SER A 148 -13.55 6.39 -15.26
N PHE A 149 -14.71 6.83 -14.80
CA PHE A 149 -15.97 6.75 -15.56
C PHE A 149 -16.10 7.92 -16.54
N TYR A 150 -15.81 9.14 -16.07
CA TYR A 150 -16.07 10.38 -16.81
C TYR A 150 -15.34 10.44 -18.16
N ARG A 151 -14.18 9.79 -18.26
CA ARG A 151 -13.40 9.66 -19.50
C ARG A 151 -14.12 8.98 -20.67
N TYR A 152 -15.22 8.27 -20.41
CA TYR A 152 -16.00 7.58 -21.44
C TYR A 152 -17.18 8.41 -21.95
N PHE A 153 -17.44 9.58 -21.37
CA PHE A 153 -18.58 10.41 -21.73
C PHE A 153 -18.22 11.42 -22.83
N SER A 154 -19.16 11.72 -23.72
CA SER A 154 -18.97 12.69 -24.80
C SER A 154 -19.03 14.12 -24.28
N HIS A 155 -17.94 14.88 -24.40
CA HIS A 155 -17.89 16.27 -23.95
C HIS A 155 -18.47 17.22 -25.03
N GLY A 156 -19.58 17.90 -24.71
CA GLY A 156 -20.17 18.94 -25.57
C GLY A 156 -19.61 20.34 -25.28
N GLU A 157 -20.11 21.36 -26.00
CA GLU A 157 -19.76 22.76 -25.72
C GLU A 157 -20.16 23.16 -24.28
N VAL A 158 -19.26 23.88 -23.63
CA VAL A 158 -19.30 24.23 -22.20
C VAL A 158 -20.57 25.01 -21.89
N SER A 159 -21.30 24.53 -20.89
CA SER A 159 -22.34 25.32 -20.24
C SER A 159 -21.73 26.14 -19.11
N SER A 160 -22.06 27.43 -19.02
CA SER A 160 -21.65 28.35 -17.95
C SER A 160 -22.36 28.08 -16.61
N LEU A 161 -23.08 26.96 -16.45
CA LEU A 161 -23.80 26.65 -15.22
C LEU A 161 -22.80 26.36 -14.09
N GLU A 162 -22.84 27.20 -13.06
CA GLU A 162 -22.16 27.00 -11.80
C GLU A 162 -22.58 25.66 -11.19
N PHE A 163 -21.60 24.88 -10.75
CA PHE A 163 -21.81 23.62 -10.06
C PHE A 163 -22.54 23.90 -8.73
N ASP A 164 -23.54 23.11 -8.33
CA ASP A 164 -24.19 23.25 -7.01
C ASP A 164 -23.62 22.24 -6.01
N LEU A 165 -23.29 22.68 -4.80
CA LEU A 165 -22.65 21.88 -3.75
C LEU A 165 -23.48 20.65 -3.35
N ALA A 166 -24.81 20.77 -3.36
CA ALA A 166 -25.70 19.64 -3.07
C ALA A 166 -25.50 18.48 -4.06
N GLN A 167 -25.11 18.80 -5.30
CA GLN A 167 -24.91 17.81 -6.36
C GLN A 167 -23.54 17.14 -6.25
N ILE A 168 -22.50 17.89 -5.83
CA ILE A 168 -21.20 17.27 -5.53
C ILE A 168 -21.38 16.28 -4.38
N LYS A 169 -22.13 16.67 -3.34
CA LYS A 169 -22.46 15.80 -2.21
C LYS A 169 -23.10 14.49 -2.67
N GLU A 170 -24.08 14.57 -3.56
CA GLU A 170 -24.78 13.40 -4.08
C GLU A 170 -23.86 12.50 -4.91
N VAL A 171 -22.98 13.07 -5.75
CA VAL A 171 -21.99 12.30 -6.52
C VAL A 171 -21.01 11.57 -5.61
N TYR A 172 -20.43 12.26 -4.62
CA TYR A 172 -19.52 11.63 -3.66
C TYR A 172 -20.21 10.50 -2.91
N ALA A 173 -21.36 10.77 -2.28
CA ALA A 173 -22.09 9.77 -1.50
C ALA A 173 -22.43 8.51 -2.33
N LEU A 174 -22.90 8.69 -3.57
CA LEU A 174 -23.17 7.57 -4.47
C LEU A 174 -21.89 6.82 -4.87
N THR A 175 -20.80 7.54 -5.10
CA THR A 175 -19.50 6.97 -5.47
C THR A 175 -18.91 6.15 -4.34
N SER A 176 -18.85 6.70 -3.12
CA SER A 176 -18.30 5.98 -1.96
C SER A 176 -19.08 4.69 -1.72
N HIS A 177 -20.42 4.75 -1.83
CA HIS A 177 -21.27 3.57 -1.70
C HIS A 177 -21.00 2.54 -2.81
N TYR A 178 -20.88 2.97 -4.06
CA TYR A 178 -20.51 2.08 -5.18
C TYR A 178 -19.15 1.39 -4.93
N ILE A 179 -18.16 2.13 -4.43
CA ILE A 179 -16.83 1.59 -4.11
C ILE A 179 -16.93 0.52 -3.01
N VAL A 180 -17.69 0.76 -1.94
CA VAL A 180 -17.92 -0.22 -0.86
C VAL A 180 -18.51 -1.52 -1.42
N ILE A 181 -19.57 -1.43 -2.24
CA ILE A 181 -20.19 -2.62 -2.86
C ILE A 181 -19.21 -3.36 -3.77
N LYS A 182 -18.39 -2.62 -4.51
CA LYS A 182 -17.35 -3.21 -5.35
C LYS A 182 -16.26 -3.89 -4.52
N ASN A 183 -15.88 -3.33 -3.38
CA ASN A 183 -14.89 -3.92 -2.46
C ASN A 183 -15.42 -5.21 -1.85
N ILE A 184 -16.70 -5.29 -1.47
CA ILE A 184 -17.34 -6.53 -1.03
C ILE A 184 -17.21 -7.62 -2.10
N PHE A 185 -17.54 -7.29 -3.35
CA PHE A 185 -17.38 -8.23 -4.46
C PHE A 185 -15.91 -8.65 -4.64
N ASP A 186 -14.98 -7.70 -4.63
CA ASP A 186 -13.56 -7.99 -4.79
C ASP A 186 -13.03 -8.90 -3.65
N SER A 187 -13.47 -8.71 -2.41
CA SER A 187 -13.10 -9.58 -1.28
C SER A 187 -13.58 -11.03 -1.48
N ILE A 188 -14.78 -11.23 -2.03
CA ILE A 188 -15.31 -12.56 -2.36
C ILE A 188 -14.46 -13.23 -3.44
N ILE A 189 -14.10 -12.49 -4.48
CA ILE A 189 -13.40 -13.05 -5.64
C ILE A 189 -11.91 -13.27 -5.38
N TRP A 190 -11.27 -12.38 -4.61
CA TRP A 190 -9.81 -12.32 -4.53
C TRP A 190 -9.25 -12.61 -3.13
N GLU A 191 -10.04 -12.45 -2.07
CA GLU A 191 -9.59 -12.58 -0.67
C GLU A 191 -10.22 -13.77 0.06
N ASN A 192 -10.74 -14.77 -0.67
CA ASN A 192 -11.37 -15.97 -0.12
C ASN A 192 -12.50 -15.65 0.88
N ALA A 193 -13.16 -14.50 0.73
CA ALA A 193 -14.37 -14.22 1.46
C ALA A 193 -15.52 -15.06 0.90
N TYR A 194 -16.43 -15.47 1.76
CA TYR A 194 -17.65 -16.17 1.40
C TYR A 194 -18.84 -15.53 2.08
N LEU A 195 -20.00 -15.70 1.46
CA LEU A 195 -21.25 -15.20 1.98
C LEU A 195 -21.94 -16.27 2.81
N LYS A 196 -22.60 -15.84 3.88
CA LYS A 196 -23.52 -16.67 4.65
C LYS A 196 -24.85 -15.93 4.80
N PRO A 197 -25.97 -16.44 4.26
CA PRO A 197 -27.28 -15.86 4.46
C PRO A 197 -27.59 -15.72 5.95
N SER A 198 -28.21 -14.61 6.33
CA SER A 198 -28.71 -14.39 7.68
C SER A 198 -29.91 -15.31 7.94
N ASP A 199 -29.89 -15.98 9.09
CA ASP A 199 -31.03 -16.79 9.54
C ASP A 199 -32.19 -15.90 10.03
N LYS A 200 -31.95 -14.60 10.24
CA LYS A 200 -32.90 -13.65 10.84
C LYS A 200 -33.55 -12.71 9.83
N VAL A 201 -32.80 -12.27 8.82
CA VAL A 201 -33.23 -11.24 7.87
C VAL A 201 -33.06 -11.77 6.45
N LYS A 202 -34.17 -11.96 5.75
CA LYS A 202 -34.16 -12.38 4.35
C LYS A 202 -33.43 -11.33 3.50
N GLY A 203 -32.55 -11.78 2.60
CA GLY A 203 -31.75 -10.89 1.75
C GLY A 203 -30.51 -10.32 2.43
N GLN A 204 -30.29 -10.56 3.72
CA GLN A 204 -29.07 -10.17 4.40
C GLN A 204 -28.01 -11.28 4.35
N TYR A 205 -26.75 -10.91 4.11
CA TYR A 205 -25.63 -11.85 4.03
C TYR A 205 -24.48 -11.40 4.94
N HIS A 206 -23.97 -12.30 5.78
CA HIS A 206 -22.70 -12.09 6.49
C HIS A 206 -21.53 -12.35 5.55
N ILE A 207 -20.57 -11.42 5.55
CA ILE A 207 -19.29 -11.60 4.87
C ILE A 207 -18.33 -12.25 5.86
N LEU A 208 -17.93 -13.49 5.54
CA LEU A 208 -17.02 -14.28 6.35
C LEU A 208 -15.78 -14.65 5.54
N TYR A 209 -14.71 -15.04 6.21
CA TYR A 209 -13.45 -15.40 5.59
C TYR A 209 -13.04 -16.81 6.00
N GLN A 210 -12.32 -17.50 5.11
CA GLN A 210 -11.66 -18.75 5.47
C GLN A 210 -10.49 -18.48 6.42
N GLU A 211 -10.31 -19.37 7.41
CA GLU A 211 -9.27 -19.25 8.44
C GLU A 211 -9.30 -17.90 9.21
N ASP A 212 -8.18 -17.51 9.82
CA ASP A 212 -7.95 -16.23 10.47
C ASP A 212 -7.41 -15.16 9.47
N TYR A 213 -7.74 -15.27 8.18
CA TYR A 213 -7.21 -14.41 7.12
C TYR A 213 -7.28 -12.90 7.42
N PRO A 214 -8.43 -12.32 7.82
CA PRO A 214 -8.53 -10.89 8.09
C PRO A 214 -7.65 -10.47 9.27
N ILE A 215 -7.49 -11.35 10.27
CA ILE A 215 -6.66 -11.11 11.45
C ILE A 215 -5.19 -11.11 11.04
N LYS A 216 -4.74 -12.11 10.27
CA LYS A 216 -3.36 -12.17 9.74
C LYS A 216 -3.04 -10.95 8.86
N LYS A 217 -3.96 -10.58 7.96
CA LYS A 217 -3.86 -9.38 7.11
C LYS A 217 -3.75 -8.10 7.95
N CYS A 218 -4.59 -7.95 8.98
CA CYS A 218 -4.56 -6.84 9.92
C CYS A 218 -3.20 -6.75 10.63
N ILE A 219 -2.71 -7.86 11.21
CA ILE A 219 -1.41 -7.90 11.90
C ILE A 219 -0.27 -7.54 10.95
N GLY A 220 -0.25 -8.09 9.74
CA GLY A 220 0.77 -7.79 8.73
C GLY A 220 0.81 -6.30 8.36
N LEU A 221 -0.35 -5.68 8.15
CA LEU A 221 -0.46 -4.24 7.85
C LEU A 221 0.05 -3.40 9.02
N LEU A 222 -0.32 -3.77 10.24
CA LEU A 222 0.10 -3.09 11.46
C LEU A 222 1.62 -3.19 11.66
N ARG A 223 2.19 -4.39 11.53
CA ARG A 223 3.66 -4.58 11.64
C ARG A 223 4.37 -3.76 10.59
N THR A 224 3.91 -3.79 9.33
CA THR A 224 4.51 -3.00 8.27
C THR A 224 4.44 -1.50 8.59
N ARG A 225 3.30 -1.00 9.08
CA ARG A 225 3.20 0.39 9.57
C ARG A 225 4.19 0.70 10.68
N ARG A 226 4.37 -0.18 11.68
CA ARG A 226 5.39 0.02 12.72
C ARG A 226 6.82 0.14 12.16
N PHE A 227 7.18 -0.72 11.21
CA PHE A 227 8.50 -0.65 10.55
C PHE A 227 8.68 0.61 9.69
N MET A 228 7.60 1.13 9.09
CA MET A 228 7.63 2.32 8.24
C MET A 228 7.57 3.63 9.03
N GLU A 229 6.73 3.67 10.06
CA GLU A 229 6.31 4.90 10.74
C GLU A 229 6.92 4.95 12.14
N GLU A 230 6.79 3.91 12.97
CA GLU A 230 7.26 3.94 14.36
C GLU A 230 8.78 3.76 14.50
N GLU A 231 9.45 2.99 13.65
CA GLU A 231 10.91 2.81 13.76
C GLU A 231 11.72 4.03 13.28
N PRO A 232 11.41 4.66 12.14
CA PRO A 232 12.06 5.91 11.75
C PRO A 232 11.54 7.10 12.56
N ILE A 233 10.22 7.36 12.60
CA ILE A 233 9.67 8.56 13.26
C ILE A 233 9.85 8.46 14.78
N GLY A 234 9.75 7.24 15.33
CA GLY A 234 9.98 6.94 16.74
C GLY A 234 11.44 6.65 17.11
N ASP A 235 12.41 6.88 16.24
CA ASP A 235 13.83 6.84 16.61
C ASP A 235 14.57 8.06 16.03
N PRO A 236 14.66 9.15 16.82
CA PRO A 236 15.33 10.36 16.39
C PRO A 236 16.76 10.12 15.88
N GLU A 237 17.46 9.09 16.38
CA GLU A 237 18.80 8.74 15.93
C GLU A 237 18.80 7.99 14.60
N ILE A 238 17.84 7.08 14.35
CA ILE A 238 17.67 6.45 13.01
C ILE A 238 17.33 7.53 11.98
N MET A 239 16.37 8.41 12.27
CA MET A 239 16.02 9.48 11.33
C MET A 239 17.11 10.53 11.18
N LYS A 240 17.87 10.85 12.22
CA LYS A 240 19.06 11.71 12.11
C LYS A 240 20.13 11.05 11.25
N MET A 241 20.38 9.76 11.40
CA MET A 241 21.29 9.00 10.54
C MET A 241 20.79 8.96 9.09
N ALA A 242 19.51 8.66 8.88
CA ALA A 242 18.88 8.63 7.56
C ALA A 242 18.96 10.00 6.88
N ARG A 243 18.65 11.08 7.60
CA ARG A 243 18.83 12.47 7.15
C ARG A 243 20.28 12.76 6.80
N PHE A 244 21.24 12.38 7.66
CA PHE A 244 22.66 12.59 7.41
C PHE A 244 23.14 11.87 6.14
N VAL A 245 22.76 10.61 5.96
CA VAL A 245 23.14 9.84 4.76
C VAL A 245 22.46 10.42 3.52
N TYR A 246 21.18 10.75 3.60
CA TYR A 246 20.45 11.43 2.54
C TYR A 246 21.17 12.72 2.14
N GLN A 247 21.47 13.60 3.10
CA GLN A 247 22.19 14.85 2.88
C GLN A 247 23.54 14.64 2.18
N LYS A 248 24.31 13.63 2.63
CA LYS A 248 25.61 13.32 2.04
C LYS A 248 25.47 12.91 0.57
N LYS A 249 24.48 12.07 0.25
CA LYS A 249 24.19 11.61 -1.12
C LYS A 249 23.55 12.70 -1.98
N SER A 250 22.66 13.53 -1.43
CA SER A 250 21.88 14.52 -2.19
C SER A 250 22.68 15.75 -2.59
N ARG A 251 23.67 16.16 -1.77
CA ARG A 251 24.51 17.35 -2.00
C ARG A 251 25.14 17.44 -3.39
N SER A 252 25.50 16.30 -3.98
CA SER A 252 26.09 16.25 -5.33
C SER A 252 25.09 16.53 -6.44
N MET A 253 23.79 16.38 -6.17
CA MET A 253 22.68 16.49 -7.13
C MET A 253 21.85 17.77 -6.93
N GLU A 254 22.09 18.53 -5.88
CA GLU A 254 21.42 19.79 -5.60
C GLU A 254 22.16 20.99 -6.24
N LYS A 255 21.39 22.04 -6.58
CA LYS A 255 21.95 23.34 -7.00
C LYS A 255 21.79 24.33 -5.85
N ARG A 256 22.91 24.85 -5.34
CA ARG A 256 22.97 25.72 -4.15
C ARG A 256 22.57 27.17 -4.43
N ASP A 257 22.68 27.62 -5.67
CA ASP A 257 22.64 29.07 -5.99
C ASP A 257 21.32 29.54 -6.65
N LYS A 258 20.35 28.65 -6.85
CA LYS A 258 19.12 28.96 -7.59
C LYS A 258 17.90 28.43 -6.85
N THR A 259 17.02 29.34 -6.44
CA THR A 259 15.82 29.00 -5.71
C THR A 259 14.59 29.56 -6.40
N TYR A 260 13.51 28.82 -6.27
CA TYR A 260 12.21 29.21 -6.80
C TYR A 260 11.36 29.64 -5.63
N ARG A 261 10.54 30.67 -5.87
CA ARG A 261 9.52 31.09 -4.92
C ARG A 261 8.17 30.98 -5.60
N ILE A 262 7.18 30.48 -4.85
CA ILE A 262 5.77 30.67 -5.18
C ILE A 262 5.51 32.16 -4.99
N VAL A 263 5.30 32.88 -6.10
CA VAL A 263 5.04 34.33 -6.04
C VAL A 263 3.57 34.62 -5.84
N ASP A 264 2.70 33.70 -6.27
CA ASP A 264 1.26 33.81 -6.11
C ASP A 264 0.59 32.44 -6.29
N VAL A 265 -0.62 32.32 -5.77
CA VAL A 265 -1.54 31.22 -6.02
C VAL A 265 -2.90 31.80 -6.42
N GLN A 266 -3.15 31.92 -7.72
CA GLN A 266 -4.36 32.54 -8.26
C GLN A 266 -5.37 31.46 -8.65
N ASN A 267 -6.49 31.36 -7.92
CA ASN A 267 -7.52 30.33 -8.14
C ASN A 267 -6.91 28.91 -8.26
N GLY A 268 -5.99 28.60 -7.35
CA GLY A 268 -5.26 27.32 -7.31
C GLY A 268 -4.08 27.19 -8.28
N GLU A 269 -3.91 28.10 -9.25
CA GLU A 269 -2.73 28.10 -10.12
C GLU A 269 -1.48 28.58 -9.38
N ILE A 270 -0.49 27.69 -9.27
CA ILE A 270 0.80 27.95 -8.63
C ILE A 270 1.70 28.70 -9.61
N ILE A 271 1.98 29.96 -9.30
CA ILE A 271 2.87 30.81 -10.10
C ILE A 271 4.26 30.81 -9.47
N LEU A 272 5.24 30.28 -10.20
CA LEU A 272 6.63 30.21 -9.76
C LEU A 272 7.47 31.30 -10.42
N LYS A 273 8.34 31.93 -9.64
CA LYS A 273 9.39 32.83 -10.14
C LYS A 273 10.75 32.32 -9.73
N ARG A 274 11.67 32.29 -10.70
CA ARG A 274 13.07 31.98 -10.49
C ARG A 274 13.80 33.19 -9.89
N GLY A 275 14.64 32.97 -8.88
CA GLY A 275 15.48 34.01 -8.30
C GLY A 275 16.43 33.48 -7.22
N SER A 276 16.87 34.36 -6.33
CA SER A 276 17.70 34.03 -5.16
C SER A 276 16.90 34.34 -3.90
N PHE A 277 15.95 33.46 -3.59
CA PHE A 277 15.07 33.52 -2.42
C PHE A 277 15.35 32.36 -1.46
N PRO A 278 15.17 32.51 -0.15
CA PRO A 278 15.10 31.32 0.71
C PRO A 278 13.92 30.44 0.27
N HIS A 279 14.11 29.12 0.20
CA HIS A 279 13.01 28.20 -0.05
C HIS A 279 11.97 28.35 1.07
N PRO A 280 10.64 28.34 0.76
CA PRO A 280 9.61 28.58 1.76
C PRO A 280 9.61 27.58 2.91
N ILE A 281 10.14 26.38 2.70
CA ILE A 281 10.45 25.40 3.76
C ILE A 281 11.96 25.21 3.89
N SER A 282 12.44 24.90 5.10
CA SER A 282 13.86 24.71 5.39
C SER A 282 14.45 23.52 4.61
N GLN A 283 15.74 23.57 4.30
CA GLN A 283 16.44 22.42 3.70
C GLN A 283 16.40 21.20 4.64
N GLU A 284 16.43 21.40 5.96
CA GLU A 284 16.27 20.31 6.93
C GLU A 284 14.94 19.55 6.74
N MET A 285 13.84 20.25 6.46
CA MET A 285 12.55 19.61 6.20
C MET A 285 12.56 18.81 4.90
N ILE A 286 13.27 19.29 3.88
CA ILE A 286 13.45 18.56 2.61
C ILE A 286 14.31 17.32 2.84
N ASP A 287 15.36 17.44 3.65
CA ASP A 287 16.22 16.32 4.04
C ASP A 287 15.46 15.30 4.88
N GLU A 288 14.49 15.72 5.69
CA GLU A 288 13.59 14.83 6.41
C GLU A 288 12.67 14.07 5.44
N MET A 289 12.04 14.76 4.49
CA MET A 289 11.19 14.14 3.46
C MET A 289 11.96 13.06 2.68
N GLY A 290 13.15 13.39 2.18
CA GLY A 290 14.02 12.43 1.49
C GLY A 290 14.60 11.36 2.41
N GLY A 291 14.92 11.72 3.66
CA GLY A 291 15.41 10.82 4.69
C GLY A 291 14.43 9.72 5.05
N ARG A 292 13.11 9.97 4.97
CA ARG A 292 12.07 8.94 5.18
C ARG A 292 12.18 7.81 4.15
N PHE A 293 12.39 8.13 2.87
CA PHE A 293 12.63 7.11 1.83
C PHE A 293 13.89 6.29 2.12
N TYR A 294 14.93 6.92 2.65
CA TYR A 294 16.17 6.23 3.02
C TYR A 294 15.99 5.33 4.24
N ALA A 295 15.33 5.82 5.29
CA ALA A 295 15.02 5.02 6.48
C ALA A 295 14.16 3.80 6.13
N MET A 296 13.19 3.96 5.23
CA MET A 296 12.39 2.85 4.74
C MET A 296 13.19 1.83 3.95
N GLN A 297 14.15 2.24 3.10
CA GLN A 297 15.08 1.30 2.46
C GLN A 297 15.97 0.57 3.47
N ALA A 298 16.39 1.23 4.55
CA ALA A 298 17.22 0.58 5.56
C ALA A 298 16.42 -0.49 6.32
N ASN A 299 15.14 -0.23 6.57
CA ASN A 299 14.25 -1.13 7.30
C ASN A 299 13.57 -2.17 6.40
N LEU A 300 13.35 -1.90 5.12
CA LEU A 300 12.67 -2.78 4.17
C LEU A 300 13.51 -2.94 2.92
N PHE A 301 13.47 -4.13 2.32
CA PHE A 301 14.18 -4.35 1.06
C PHE A 301 13.41 -3.72 -0.12
N PHE A 302 13.98 -2.70 -0.76
CA PHE A 302 13.63 -2.34 -2.13
C PHE A 302 14.77 -2.66 -3.09
N ALA A 303 14.43 -3.37 -4.17
CA ALA A 303 15.37 -3.70 -5.24
C ALA A 303 15.80 -2.43 -5.98
N HIS A 304 17.04 -2.44 -6.52
CA HIS A 304 17.59 -1.35 -7.33
C HIS A 304 17.60 0.05 -6.66
N TYR A 305 17.54 0.12 -5.33
CA TYR A 305 17.49 1.41 -4.63
C TYR A 305 18.62 2.36 -5.03
N ASP A 306 19.85 1.83 -5.02
CA ASP A 306 21.07 2.54 -5.44
C ASP A 306 21.58 2.12 -6.83
N LYS A 307 20.87 1.22 -7.54
CA LYS A 307 21.33 0.71 -8.85
C LYS A 307 20.69 1.48 -10.01
N PRO A 308 21.46 1.85 -11.06
CA PRO A 308 20.91 2.51 -12.23
C PRO A 308 19.79 1.71 -12.91
N ILE A 309 18.76 2.41 -13.38
CA ILE A 309 17.64 1.85 -14.15
C ILE A 309 17.64 2.52 -15.53
N ASP A 310 17.73 1.71 -16.59
CA ASP A 310 17.86 2.22 -17.96
C ASP A 310 16.63 3.04 -18.40
N PHE A 311 15.43 2.59 -18.03
CA PHE A 311 14.17 3.31 -18.29
C PHE A 311 14.20 4.75 -17.77
N LEU A 312 14.88 4.99 -16.64
CA LEU A 312 15.02 6.29 -15.99
C LEU A 312 16.26 7.07 -16.45
N TYR A 313 16.81 6.76 -17.63
CA TYR A 313 18.07 7.34 -18.11
C TYR A 313 19.19 7.18 -17.09
N ARG A 314 19.33 5.96 -16.56
CA ARG A 314 20.31 5.54 -15.55
C ARG A 314 20.15 6.18 -14.17
N MET A 315 19.02 6.83 -13.89
CA MET A 315 18.69 7.16 -12.49
C MET A 315 18.37 5.88 -11.71
N ASN A 316 18.57 5.92 -10.40
CA ASN A 316 18.09 4.89 -9.48
C ASN A 316 16.83 5.34 -8.70
N ILE A 317 16.28 4.47 -7.85
CA ILE A 317 15.09 4.80 -7.04
C ILE A 317 15.40 5.88 -6.00
N PHE A 318 16.61 5.91 -5.42
CA PHE A 318 17.02 6.98 -4.52
C PHE A 318 16.94 8.36 -5.18
N GLU A 319 17.46 8.51 -6.39
CA GLU A 319 17.41 9.75 -7.18
C GLU A 319 15.97 10.13 -7.58
N THR A 320 15.13 9.13 -7.84
CA THR A 320 13.69 9.32 -8.09
C THR A 320 13.00 9.86 -6.82
N ALA A 321 13.32 9.30 -5.66
CA ALA A 321 12.83 9.78 -4.36
C ALA A 321 13.32 11.21 -4.05
N MET A 322 14.53 11.59 -4.48
CA MET A 322 15.02 12.97 -4.35
C MET A 322 14.15 13.97 -5.13
N LEU A 323 13.82 13.64 -6.39
CA LEU A 323 12.91 14.47 -7.19
C LEU A 323 11.52 14.55 -6.54
N PHE A 324 11.04 13.43 -5.99
CA PHE A 324 9.78 13.38 -5.27
C PHE A 324 9.78 14.24 -4.00
N ALA A 325 10.84 14.19 -3.18
CA ALA A 325 10.99 15.06 -2.00
C ALA A 325 10.94 16.56 -2.37
N ARG A 326 11.44 16.94 -3.55
CA ARG A 326 11.30 18.32 -4.06
C ARG A 326 9.86 18.67 -4.44
N LEU A 327 9.09 17.72 -4.95
CA LEU A 327 7.65 17.93 -5.17
C LEU A 327 6.88 18.05 -3.86
N GLN A 328 7.20 17.21 -2.88
CA GLN A 328 6.62 17.30 -1.54
C GLN A 328 6.93 18.66 -0.89
N ALA A 329 8.16 19.15 -1.09
CA ALA A 329 8.58 20.47 -0.63
C ALA A 329 7.77 21.60 -1.29
N LEU A 330 7.56 21.50 -2.60
CA LEU A 330 6.73 22.45 -3.35
C LEU A 330 5.29 22.43 -2.85
N SER A 331 4.64 21.27 -2.76
CA SER A 331 3.25 21.17 -2.29
C SER A 331 3.09 21.62 -0.84
N LYS A 332 4.05 21.31 0.05
CA LYS A 332 4.06 21.82 1.44
C LYS A 332 4.13 23.35 1.49
N SER A 333 4.86 23.95 0.55
CA SER A 333 5.00 25.41 0.47
C SER A 333 3.73 26.10 -0.01
N VAL A 334 2.97 25.45 -0.89
CA VAL A 334 1.65 25.94 -1.35
C VAL A 334 0.69 26.09 -0.16
N LEU A 335 0.83 25.23 0.86
CA LEU A 335 0.00 25.28 2.07
C LEU A 335 0.11 26.61 2.85
N LYS A 336 1.15 27.41 2.63
CA LYS A 336 1.27 28.72 3.29
C LYS A 336 0.32 29.77 2.70
N TYR A 337 -0.12 29.56 1.47
CA TYR A 337 -0.98 30.46 0.71
C TYR A 337 -2.47 30.13 0.87
N TYR A 338 -2.81 29.29 1.84
CA TYR A 338 -4.20 29.12 2.26
C TYR A 338 -4.76 30.45 2.78
N PRO A 339 -6.07 30.71 2.65
CA PRO A 339 -6.70 31.88 3.25
C PRO A 339 -6.50 31.84 4.78
N GLN A 340 -5.58 32.65 5.32
CA GLN A 340 -5.10 32.51 6.71
C GLN A 340 -6.03 33.14 7.78
N ASN A 341 -7.12 33.82 7.40
CA ASN A 341 -7.97 34.54 8.35
C ASN A 341 -9.39 33.95 8.43
N GLY A 342 -9.59 33.09 9.43
CA GLY A 342 -10.82 33.01 10.23
C GLY A 342 -12.01 32.27 9.62
N ALA A 343 -12.29 31.07 10.15
CA ALA A 343 -13.38 30.18 9.78
C ALA A 343 -13.36 29.74 8.31
N ILE A 344 -13.57 28.45 8.08
CA ILE A 344 -14.00 27.98 6.76
C ILE A 344 -15.44 28.51 6.65
N PRO A 345 -15.76 29.51 5.81
CA PRO A 345 -17.14 29.92 5.66
C PRO A 345 -17.95 28.68 5.25
N ASN A 346 -19.19 28.54 5.70
CA ASN A 346 -20.10 27.63 5.01
C ASN A 346 -20.17 28.11 3.55
N ASP A 347 -19.53 27.35 2.65
CA ASP A 347 -18.94 27.83 1.40
C ASP A 347 -19.96 28.22 0.32
N GLU A 348 -19.71 29.33 -0.38
CA GLU A 348 -20.12 29.53 -1.77
C GLU A 348 -19.06 28.91 -2.70
N LEU A 349 -19.46 28.23 -3.78
CA LEU A 349 -18.57 27.46 -4.68
C LEU A 349 -17.42 28.26 -5.31
N ILE A 350 -17.55 29.58 -5.40
CA ILE A 350 -16.51 30.50 -5.90
C ILE A 350 -15.25 30.43 -5.00
N HIS A 351 -15.40 30.13 -3.71
CA HIS A 351 -14.28 30.00 -2.78
C HIS A 351 -13.56 28.65 -2.87
N LEU A 352 -14.23 27.59 -3.33
CA LEU A 352 -13.62 26.25 -3.47
C LEU A 352 -12.51 26.22 -4.53
N ALA A 353 -12.63 26.99 -5.61
CA ALA A 353 -11.63 27.04 -6.67
C ALA A 353 -10.21 27.40 -6.17
N LYS A 354 -10.09 28.10 -5.03
CA LYS A 354 -8.81 28.47 -4.41
C LYS A 354 -8.01 27.25 -3.89
N TYR A 355 -8.69 26.13 -3.62
CA TYR A 355 -8.08 24.89 -3.15
C TYR A 355 -7.71 23.93 -4.30
N SER A 356 -7.99 24.32 -5.55
CA SER A 356 -7.75 23.47 -6.72
C SER A 356 -6.33 23.61 -7.26
N TYR A 357 -5.37 22.97 -6.59
CA TYR A 357 -3.97 23.18 -6.92
C TYR A 357 -3.54 22.63 -8.28
N ARG A 358 -2.94 23.51 -9.08
CA ARG A 358 -2.41 23.19 -10.40
C ARG A 358 -1.13 23.95 -10.72
N ILE A 359 -0.29 23.36 -11.57
CA ILE A 359 0.95 23.97 -12.05
C ILE A 359 1.18 23.66 -13.54
N LYS A 360 1.54 24.67 -14.32
CA LYS A 360 1.90 24.50 -15.74
C LYS A 360 3.08 23.54 -15.89
N GLU A 361 3.05 22.69 -16.91
CA GLU A 361 4.13 21.73 -17.14
C GLU A 361 5.50 22.39 -17.30
N SER A 362 5.58 23.45 -18.10
CA SER A 362 6.82 24.20 -18.30
C SER A 362 7.37 24.75 -16.97
N SER A 363 6.50 25.31 -16.13
CA SER A 363 6.87 25.84 -14.81
C SER A 363 7.38 24.74 -13.87
N LEU A 364 6.75 23.56 -13.85
CA LEU A 364 7.17 22.45 -12.99
C LEU A 364 8.51 21.85 -13.44
N ILE A 365 8.69 21.66 -14.75
CA ILE A 365 9.96 21.18 -15.32
C ILE A 365 11.08 22.16 -15.02
N ASP A 366 10.84 23.46 -15.22
CA ASP A 366 11.83 24.49 -14.91
C ASP A 366 12.18 24.52 -13.42
N TYR A 367 11.19 24.38 -12.52
CA TYR A 367 11.42 24.28 -11.08
C TYR A 367 12.38 23.13 -10.73
N LEU A 368 12.10 21.91 -11.22
CA LEU A 368 12.94 20.75 -10.95
C LEU A 368 14.33 20.88 -11.57
N LYS A 369 14.43 21.37 -12.82
CA LYS A 369 15.74 21.65 -13.47
C LYS A 369 16.54 22.71 -12.73
N GLY A 370 15.86 23.68 -12.12
CA GLY A 370 16.48 24.80 -11.46
C GLY A 370 16.96 24.48 -10.04
N THR A 371 16.28 23.57 -9.34
CA THR A 371 16.60 23.13 -7.97
C THR A 371 17.52 21.90 -7.91
N THR A 372 17.63 21.15 -9.01
CA THR A 372 18.43 19.92 -9.10
C THR A 372 19.40 19.91 -10.29
N ARG A 373 20.31 18.94 -10.32
CA ARG A 373 21.23 18.68 -11.44
C ARG A 373 20.70 17.66 -12.45
N PHE A 374 19.48 17.16 -12.25
CA PHE A 374 18.84 16.23 -13.19
C PHE A 374 18.59 16.88 -14.55
N GLN A 375 18.75 16.08 -15.60
CA GLN A 375 18.49 16.50 -16.97
C GLN A 375 16.99 16.55 -17.23
N GLU A 376 16.57 17.37 -18.20
CA GLU A 376 15.14 17.50 -18.54
C GLU A 376 14.51 16.15 -18.92
N ARG A 377 15.22 15.28 -19.64
CA ARG A 377 14.75 13.94 -19.99
C ARG A 377 14.53 13.04 -18.76
N GLN A 378 15.38 13.16 -17.74
CA GLN A 378 15.25 12.45 -16.47
C GLN A 378 14.02 12.95 -15.71
N ILE A 379 13.85 14.27 -15.63
CA ILE A 379 12.70 14.91 -14.98
C ILE A 379 11.39 14.53 -15.68
N LYS A 380 11.32 14.60 -17.01
CA LYS A 380 10.12 14.19 -17.76
C LYS A 380 9.78 12.73 -17.50
N ARG A 381 10.79 11.85 -17.48
CA ARG A 381 10.57 10.43 -17.19
C ARG A 381 10.08 10.18 -15.77
N PHE A 382 10.62 10.90 -14.79
CA PHE A 382 10.09 10.89 -13.42
C PHE A 382 8.63 11.35 -13.36
N LEU A 383 8.28 12.44 -14.05
CA LEU A 383 6.89 12.93 -14.10
C LEU A 383 5.95 11.89 -14.75
N ASP A 384 6.41 11.13 -15.74
CA ASP A 384 5.64 10.03 -16.34
C ASP A 384 5.29 8.92 -15.32
N LEU A 385 6.14 8.68 -14.31
CA LEU A 385 5.88 7.68 -13.26
C LEU A 385 4.74 8.08 -12.33
N ILE A 386 4.51 9.38 -12.13
CA ILE A 386 3.62 9.91 -11.09
C ILE A 386 2.37 10.59 -11.66
N VAL A 387 2.06 10.40 -12.94
CA VAL A 387 0.93 11.07 -13.62
C VAL A 387 -0.05 10.07 -14.22
N ASN A 388 -1.35 10.24 -13.95
CA ASN A 388 -2.42 9.36 -14.43
C ASN A 388 -2.68 9.49 -15.94
N GLN A 389 -2.30 10.60 -16.58
CA GLN A 389 -2.46 10.80 -18.04
C GLN A 389 -1.28 11.57 -18.64
N LYS A 390 -0.86 11.17 -19.84
CA LYS A 390 0.06 11.95 -20.71
C LYS A 390 0.12 11.47 -22.17
N THR A 391 -0.54 10.36 -22.51
CA THR A 391 -0.56 9.84 -23.89
C THR A 391 -1.96 9.38 -24.30
N GLU A 392 -2.38 9.77 -25.50
CA GLU A 392 -3.72 9.52 -26.05
C GLU A 392 -3.94 8.11 -26.62
N LYS A 393 -2.93 7.21 -26.64
CA LYS A 393 -2.97 6.11 -27.63
C LYS A 393 -2.83 4.66 -27.19
N LYS A 394 -2.42 4.27 -25.99
CA LYS A 394 -2.46 2.84 -25.62
C LYS A 394 -2.73 2.62 -24.13
N VAL A 395 -3.89 2.00 -23.89
CA VAL A 395 -4.41 1.51 -22.60
C VAL A 395 -4.68 2.61 -21.59
N TYR A 396 -5.89 3.19 -21.66
CA TYR A 396 -6.43 4.01 -20.57
C TYR A 396 -6.67 3.14 -19.32
N GLY A 397 -5.62 2.94 -18.51
CA GLY A 397 -5.72 2.34 -17.18
C GLY A 397 -6.62 3.17 -16.26
N ARG A 398 -7.25 2.56 -15.27
CA ARG A 398 -8.03 3.30 -14.25
C ARG A 398 -7.14 4.33 -13.55
N PHE A 399 -7.71 5.45 -13.15
CA PHE A 399 -7.00 6.43 -12.31
C PHE A 399 -6.57 5.76 -11.01
N ASN A 400 -5.37 6.10 -10.54
CA ASN A 400 -4.80 5.64 -9.28
C ASN A 400 -3.91 6.75 -8.73
N SER A 401 -4.51 7.74 -8.08
CA SER A 401 -3.87 8.91 -7.48
C SER A 401 -2.97 8.56 -6.29
N TRP A 402 -3.12 7.36 -5.71
CA TRP A 402 -2.19 6.83 -4.69
C TRP A 402 -0.81 6.49 -5.23
N ARG A 403 -0.71 6.06 -6.50
CA ARG A 403 0.57 5.79 -7.20
C ARG A 403 0.97 6.96 -8.12
N LYS A 404 -0.03 7.53 -8.79
CA LYS A 404 0.11 8.56 -9.84
C LYS A 404 -0.56 9.85 -9.41
N MET A 405 0.05 10.53 -8.44
CA MET A 405 -0.50 11.68 -7.72
C MET A 405 -0.90 12.91 -8.56
N PHE A 406 -0.43 12.99 -9.81
CA PHE A 406 -0.82 14.07 -10.71
C PHE A 406 -1.84 13.63 -11.75
N ILE A 407 -2.74 14.55 -12.06
CA ILE A 407 -3.66 14.47 -13.19
C ILE A 407 -3.25 15.55 -14.18
N PHE A 408 -2.88 15.16 -15.40
CA PHE A 408 -2.45 16.11 -16.42
C PHE A 408 -3.61 16.42 -17.37
N LEU A 409 -4.02 17.68 -17.41
CA LEU A 409 -5.12 18.18 -18.26
C LEU A 409 -4.75 19.60 -18.73
N ASP A 410 -5.03 19.90 -20.01
CA ASP A 410 -4.85 21.23 -20.60
C ASP A 410 -3.48 21.91 -20.37
N GLY A 411 -2.40 21.11 -20.31
CA GLY A 411 -1.03 21.60 -20.08
C GLY A 411 -0.68 21.87 -18.60
N TYR A 412 -1.57 21.51 -17.68
CA TYR A 412 -1.39 21.65 -16.24
C TYR A 412 -1.33 20.28 -15.55
N TYR A 413 -0.52 20.20 -14.51
CA TYR A 413 -0.57 19.13 -13.52
C TYR A 413 -1.44 19.57 -12.34
N TYR A 414 -2.55 18.87 -12.16
CA TYR A 414 -3.44 18.98 -11.01
C TYR A 414 -3.09 17.92 -9.96
N PHE A 415 -3.28 18.22 -8.68
CA PHE A 415 -2.99 17.26 -7.62
C PHE A 415 -3.82 17.47 -6.35
N ALA A 416 -4.02 16.36 -5.64
CA ALA A 416 -4.42 16.39 -4.24
C ALA A 416 -3.16 16.40 -3.35
N VAL A 417 -3.18 17.19 -2.29
CA VAL A 417 -2.06 17.35 -1.36
C VAL A 417 -1.86 16.07 -0.54
N PHE A 418 -2.94 15.40 -0.17
CA PHE A 418 -2.89 14.22 0.69
C PHE A 418 -1.99 13.10 0.16
N PRO A 419 -2.21 12.56 -1.06
CA PRO A 419 -1.38 11.46 -1.56
C PRO A 419 0.07 11.92 -1.84
N LEU A 420 0.35 13.21 -2.02
CA LEU A 420 1.73 13.73 -2.11
C LEU A 420 2.42 13.81 -0.74
N GLN A 421 1.73 14.28 0.30
CA GLN A 421 2.32 14.51 1.63
C GLN A 421 2.34 13.27 2.51
N CYS A 422 1.38 12.37 2.32
CA CYS A 422 1.12 11.19 3.16
C CYS A 422 1.11 9.91 2.30
N CYS A 423 2.01 9.82 1.30
CA CYS A 423 2.11 8.66 0.43
C CYS A 423 2.50 7.39 1.20
N ASN A 424 1.91 6.26 0.80
CA ASN A 424 2.47 4.95 1.15
C ASN A 424 3.71 4.69 0.27
N ILE A 425 4.90 4.90 0.84
CA ILE A 425 6.16 4.82 0.11
C ILE A 425 6.43 3.40 -0.42
N CYS A 426 6.01 2.35 0.28
CA CYS A 426 6.15 0.97 -0.21
C CYS A 426 5.37 0.77 -1.51
N GLN A 427 4.10 1.19 -1.52
CA GLN A 427 3.26 1.19 -2.69
C GLN A 427 3.85 2.04 -3.83
N LEU A 428 4.39 3.21 -3.49
CA LEU A 428 4.95 4.14 -4.47
C LEU A 428 6.20 3.55 -5.15
N ILE A 429 7.13 2.99 -4.38
CA ILE A 429 8.36 2.39 -4.91
C ILE A 429 8.03 1.13 -5.72
N GLU A 430 7.13 0.26 -5.23
CA GLU A 430 6.67 -0.90 -5.99
C GLU A 430 6.07 -0.48 -7.33
N GLY A 431 5.25 0.57 -7.32
CA GLY A 431 4.71 1.15 -8.53
C GLY A 431 5.79 1.69 -9.48
N TRP A 432 6.80 2.38 -8.96
CA TRP A 432 7.91 2.86 -9.79
C TRP A 432 8.73 1.72 -10.40
N LEU A 433 9.03 0.69 -9.64
CA LEU A 433 9.76 -0.49 -10.12
C LEU A 433 8.98 -1.20 -11.25
N GLU A 434 7.68 -1.38 -11.07
CA GLU A 434 6.79 -1.94 -12.09
C GLU A 434 6.72 -1.07 -13.36
N ASP A 435 6.52 0.25 -13.22
CA ASP A 435 6.44 1.18 -14.35
C ASP A 435 7.78 1.29 -15.10
N CYS A 436 8.90 1.02 -14.41
CA CYS A 436 10.23 0.92 -15.01
C CYS A 436 10.49 -0.40 -15.73
N GLY A 437 9.55 -1.35 -15.70
CA GLY A 437 9.68 -2.65 -16.36
C GLY A 437 10.62 -3.62 -15.65
N LEU A 438 10.81 -3.50 -14.33
CA LEU A 438 11.59 -4.45 -13.53
C LEU A 438 10.68 -5.59 -13.03
N PRO A 439 10.73 -6.78 -13.64
CA PRO A 439 9.86 -7.88 -13.25
C PRO A 439 10.19 -8.39 -11.84
N LEU A 440 9.23 -9.08 -11.22
CA LEU A 440 9.41 -9.66 -9.88
C LEU A 440 10.56 -10.68 -9.81
N SER A 441 10.85 -11.40 -10.90
CA SER A 441 11.94 -12.37 -10.98
C SER A 441 13.30 -11.74 -10.67
N ASP A 442 13.61 -10.60 -11.29
CA ASP A 442 14.90 -9.92 -11.15
C ASP A 442 15.08 -9.40 -9.73
N ARG A 443 13.97 -9.05 -9.07
CA ARG A 443 13.94 -8.61 -7.67
C ARG A 443 14.21 -9.77 -6.69
N GLY A 444 13.87 -11.01 -7.06
CA GLY A 444 14.14 -12.21 -6.26
C GLY A 444 15.63 -12.43 -6.01
N HIS A 445 16.44 -12.43 -7.06
CA HIS A 445 17.91 -12.60 -6.95
C HIS A 445 18.58 -11.47 -6.16
N GLU A 446 18.08 -10.24 -6.28
CA GLU A 446 18.55 -9.12 -5.46
C GLU A 446 18.21 -9.30 -3.98
N PHE A 447 17.02 -9.82 -3.69
CA PHE A 447 16.58 -10.11 -2.34
C PHE A 447 17.40 -11.24 -1.70
N GLU A 448 17.68 -12.31 -2.45
CA GLU A 448 18.56 -13.40 -2.00
C GLU A 448 19.95 -12.89 -1.59
N ARG A 449 20.57 -12.08 -2.45
CA ARG A 449 21.88 -11.47 -2.18
C ARG A 449 21.83 -10.58 -0.94
N TYR A 450 20.76 -9.79 -0.79
CA TYR A 450 20.56 -8.94 0.38
C TYR A 450 20.45 -9.76 1.67
N CYS A 451 19.63 -10.82 1.69
CA CYS A 451 19.47 -11.70 2.83
C CYS A 451 20.79 -12.35 3.25
N LYS A 452 21.51 -12.98 2.30
CA LYS A 452 22.82 -13.61 2.57
C LYS A 452 23.83 -12.59 3.07
N GLY A 453 23.91 -11.42 2.43
CA GLY A 453 24.80 -10.33 2.86
C GLY A 453 24.52 -9.86 4.29
N ARG A 454 23.24 -9.69 4.64
CA ARG A 454 22.82 -9.28 5.99
C ARG A 454 23.19 -10.33 7.03
N LEU A 455 22.93 -11.61 6.77
CA LEU A 455 23.29 -12.71 7.67
C LEU A 455 24.80 -12.81 7.88
N ARG A 456 25.62 -12.66 6.83
CA ARG A 456 27.09 -12.65 6.93
C ARG A 456 27.63 -11.51 7.80
N SER A 457 27.01 -10.33 7.69
CA SER A 457 27.43 -9.15 8.45
C SER A 457 26.94 -9.13 9.90
N GLY A 458 26.07 -10.09 10.26
CA GLY A 458 25.40 -10.07 11.55
C GLY A 458 26.32 -10.44 12.71
N SER A 459 26.22 -9.66 13.79
CA SER A 459 26.95 -9.90 15.03
C SER A 459 25.98 -10.36 16.12
N GLY A 460 25.88 -11.68 16.31
CA GLY A 460 25.12 -12.31 17.40
C GLY A 460 25.77 -13.63 17.75
N PHE A 461 25.61 -14.14 18.97
CA PHE A 461 26.31 -15.37 19.37
C PHE A 461 25.91 -16.58 18.50
N VAL A 462 24.66 -16.63 18.01
CA VAL A 462 24.20 -17.68 17.08
C VAL A 462 24.86 -17.52 15.70
N LEU A 463 24.91 -16.29 15.19
CA LEU A 463 25.48 -16.01 13.86
C LEU A 463 27.00 -16.12 13.82
N LYS A 464 27.69 -15.96 14.95
CA LYS A 464 29.15 -16.05 15.03
C LYS A 464 29.68 -17.40 14.56
N ASP A 465 28.98 -18.47 14.90
CA ASP A 465 29.34 -19.85 14.56
C ASP A 465 28.45 -20.43 13.44
N ALA A 466 27.62 -19.59 12.82
CA ALA A 466 26.76 -20.00 11.72
C ALA A 466 27.54 -20.06 10.40
N LEU A 467 27.23 -21.05 9.57
CA LEU A 467 27.79 -21.18 8.22
C LEU A 467 26.68 -21.03 7.19
N ILE A 468 26.90 -20.17 6.20
CA ILE A 468 26.01 -20.02 5.05
C ILE A 468 26.62 -20.81 3.90
N ASP A 469 25.84 -21.72 3.33
CA ASP A 469 26.23 -22.40 2.10
C ASP A 469 26.06 -21.46 0.90
N GLU A 470 27.13 -21.31 0.14
CA GLU A 470 27.19 -20.40 -1.01
C GLU A 470 26.71 -21.04 -2.30
N ARG A 471 26.49 -22.36 -2.30
CA ARG A 471 25.86 -23.04 -3.43
C ARG A 471 24.44 -22.53 -3.62
N THR A 472 24.07 -22.34 -4.88
CA THR A 472 22.69 -22.05 -5.29
C THR A 472 22.02 -23.26 -5.93
N LYS A 473 22.81 -24.25 -6.34
CA LYS A 473 22.36 -25.50 -6.97
C LYS A 473 23.00 -26.69 -6.27
N TYR A 474 22.18 -27.67 -5.92
CA TYR A 474 22.54 -28.90 -5.22
C TYR A 474 22.21 -30.07 -6.12
N GLU A 475 23.21 -30.89 -6.45
CA GLU A 475 23.06 -32.01 -7.38
C GLU A 475 23.58 -33.30 -6.74
N VAL A 476 22.76 -34.34 -6.75
CA VAL A 476 23.07 -35.69 -6.26
C VAL A 476 22.34 -36.70 -7.13
N GLU A 477 23.03 -37.78 -7.54
CA GLU A 477 22.44 -38.90 -8.28
C GLU A 477 21.62 -38.52 -9.53
N GLY A 478 21.95 -37.40 -10.17
CA GLY A 478 21.23 -36.88 -11.34
C GLY A 478 19.98 -36.05 -11.01
N GLU A 479 19.61 -35.94 -9.74
CA GLU A 479 18.64 -34.98 -9.24
C GLU A 479 19.30 -33.64 -8.93
N ALA A 480 18.60 -32.55 -9.22
CA ALA A 480 19.10 -31.20 -9.00
C ALA A 480 18.01 -30.31 -8.39
N GLN A 481 18.37 -29.56 -7.35
CA GLN A 481 17.51 -28.55 -6.73
C GLN A 481 18.23 -27.21 -6.61
N GLU A 482 17.53 -26.14 -6.91
CA GLU A 482 17.98 -24.78 -6.59
C GLU A 482 17.49 -24.41 -5.20
N ILE A 483 18.40 -24.04 -4.29
CA ILE A 483 18.06 -23.73 -2.90
C ILE A 483 18.61 -22.36 -2.55
N ASP A 484 17.71 -21.47 -2.15
CA ASP A 484 17.99 -20.05 -2.01
C ASP A 484 18.90 -19.81 -0.80
N LEU A 485 18.64 -20.50 0.32
CA LEU A 485 19.42 -20.40 1.55
C LEU A 485 19.56 -21.75 2.25
N VAL A 486 20.81 -22.15 2.53
CA VAL A 486 21.13 -23.17 3.54
C VAL A 486 21.99 -22.52 4.61
N LEU A 487 21.43 -22.38 5.82
CA LEU A 487 22.10 -21.80 6.97
C LEU A 487 22.29 -22.89 8.02
N VAL A 488 23.56 -23.26 8.25
CA VAL A 488 23.95 -24.27 9.23
C VAL A 488 24.23 -23.59 10.56
N LEU A 489 23.39 -23.90 11.54
CA LEU A 489 23.49 -23.49 12.94
C LEU A 489 24.00 -24.66 13.79
N LYS A 490 24.20 -24.44 15.10
CA LYS A 490 24.69 -25.48 16.02
C LYS A 490 23.82 -26.74 16.05
N ASN A 491 22.50 -26.58 16.17
CA ASN A 491 21.55 -27.71 16.23
C ASN A 491 20.62 -27.80 15.02
N TYR A 492 20.67 -26.81 14.11
CA TYR A 492 19.72 -26.70 13.01
C TYR A 492 20.41 -26.54 11.67
N ILE A 493 19.76 -27.02 10.64
CA ILE A 493 20.02 -26.64 9.25
C ILE A 493 18.75 -25.95 8.77
N VAL A 494 18.81 -24.63 8.60
CA VAL A 494 17.69 -23.87 8.07
C VAL A 494 17.76 -23.93 6.55
N VAL A 495 16.72 -24.48 5.93
CA VAL A 495 16.51 -24.49 4.48
C VAL A 495 15.48 -23.42 4.16
N GLY A 496 15.95 -22.28 3.66
CA GLY A 496 15.14 -21.10 3.43
C GLY A 496 14.74 -20.95 1.96
N GLU A 497 13.45 -20.76 1.73
CA GLU A 497 12.92 -20.21 0.47
C GLU A 497 12.80 -18.69 0.61
N LEU A 498 13.56 -17.94 -0.18
CA LEU A 498 13.58 -16.47 -0.12
C LEU A 498 12.61 -15.90 -1.16
N LYS A 499 11.49 -15.35 -0.70
CA LYS A 499 10.47 -14.78 -1.59
C LYS A 499 10.42 -13.26 -1.52
N ALA A 500 10.87 -12.64 -2.62
CA ALA A 500 10.51 -11.26 -2.91
C ALA A 500 9.04 -11.23 -3.38
N LEU A 501 8.19 -10.58 -2.60
CA LEU A 501 6.76 -10.39 -2.90
C LEU A 501 6.50 -8.91 -3.14
N SER A 502 5.52 -8.59 -4.01
CA SER A 502 5.09 -7.22 -4.24
C SER A 502 4.19 -6.71 -3.12
N TYR A 503 4.34 -5.43 -2.75
CA TYR A 503 3.45 -4.80 -1.77
C TYR A 503 2.02 -4.73 -2.33
N PRO A 504 1.02 -5.39 -1.70
CA PRO A 504 -0.32 -5.47 -2.23
C PRO A 504 -1.13 -4.23 -1.85
N ILE A 505 -1.78 -3.64 -2.84
CA ILE A 505 -2.55 -2.39 -2.70
C ILE A 505 -4.06 -2.66 -2.83
N SER A 506 -4.42 -3.68 -3.60
CA SER A 506 -5.80 -4.07 -3.87
C SER A 506 -6.00 -5.55 -3.53
N SER A 507 -7.25 -5.99 -3.46
CA SER A 507 -7.60 -7.39 -3.27
C SER A 507 -6.95 -8.30 -4.32
N THR A 508 -6.83 -7.85 -5.57
CA THR A 508 -6.09 -8.58 -6.61
C THR A 508 -4.60 -8.68 -6.32
N GLY A 509 -4.00 -7.61 -5.78
CA GLY A 509 -2.59 -7.61 -5.36
C GLY A 509 -2.35 -8.59 -4.22
N TRP A 510 -3.25 -8.62 -3.24
CA TRP A 510 -3.23 -9.58 -2.15
C TRP A 510 -3.34 -11.02 -2.67
N HIS A 511 -4.32 -11.29 -3.54
CA HIS A 511 -4.48 -12.60 -4.18
C HIS A 511 -3.20 -13.09 -4.87
N ASN A 512 -2.60 -12.23 -5.70
CA ASN A 512 -1.38 -12.57 -6.42
C ASN A 512 -0.20 -12.82 -5.48
N ALA A 513 -0.04 -11.98 -4.45
CA ALA A 513 1.02 -12.16 -3.46
C ALA A 513 0.85 -13.48 -2.68
N PHE A 514 -0.38 -13.84 -2.28
CA PHE A 514 -0.64 -15.11 -1.60
C PHE A 514 -0.41 -16.32 -2.50
N LYS A 515 -0.76 -16.22 -3.78
CA LYS A 515 -0.46 -17.27 -4.75
C LYS A 515 1.05 -17.54 -4.84
N GLU A 516 1.86 -16.49 -4.92
CA GLU A 516 3.33 -16.64 -4.93
C GLU A 516 3.87 -17.12 -3.58
N LEU A 517 3.28 -16.68 -2.46
CA LEU A 517 3.63 -17.18 -1.13
C LEU A 517 3.37 -18.69 -0.99
N HIS A 518 2.20 -19.18 -1.43
CA HIS A 518 1.86 -20.61 -1.37
C HIS A 518 2.83 -21.46 -2.21
N LYS A 519 3.22 -20.99 -3.40
CA LYS A 519 4.29 -21.65 -4.17
C LYS A 519 5.61 -21.71 -3.38
N GLY A 520 5.96 -20.62 -2.70
CA GLY A 520 7.16 -20.59 -1.84
C GLY A 520 7.09 -21.60 -0.70
N ILE A 521 5.91 -21.79 -0.10
CA ILE A 521 5.69 -22.80 0.94
C ILE A 521 5.88 -24.22 0.38
N GLU A 522 5.30 -24.52 -0.78
CA GLU A 522 5.47 -25.81 -1.46
C GLU A 522 6.95 -26.06 -1.80
N GLN A 523 7.64 -25.04 -2.31
CA GLN A 523 9.07 -25.12 -2.64
C GLN A 523 9.94 -25.32 -1.40
N ALA A 524 9.65 -24.65 -0.28
CA ALA A 524 10.37 -24.86 0.98
C ALA A 524 10.22 -26.31 1.48
N GLU A 525 9.03 -26.91 1.38
CA GLU A 525 8.81 -28.31 1.73
C GLU A 525 9.63 -29.25 0.85
N ILE A 526 9.55 -29.10 -0.49
CA ILE A 526 10.31 -29.92 -1.45
C ILE A 526 11.82 -29.80 -1.24
N LYS A 527 12.35 -28.58 -1.15
CA LYS A 527 13.79 -28.32 -1.01
C LYS A 527 14.34 -28.85 0.32
N SER A 528 13.57 -28.73 1.40
CA SER A 528 13.97 -29.27 2.70
C SER A 528 13.96 -30.80 2.75
N GLN A 529 13.02 -31.45 2.07
CA GLN A 529 12.99 -32.91 1.93
C GLN A 529 14.21 -33.40 1.13
N PHE A 530 14.55 -32.72 0.03
CA PHE A 530 15.75 -33.04 -0.75
C PHE A 530 17.04 -32.96 0.08
N ILE A 531 17.21 -31.89 0.89
CA ILE A 531 18.34 -31.80 1.81
C ILE A 531 18.28 -32.91 2.87
N ALA A 532 17.11 -33.24 3.40
CA ALA A 532 16.98 -34.29 4.42
C ALA A 532 17.37 -35.67 3.91
N GLU A 533 17.01 -35.99 2.67
CA GLU A 533 17.31 -37.24 1.99
C GLU A 533 18.79 -37.38 1.68
N TYR A 534 19.41 -36.34 1.10
CA TYR A 534 20.80 -36.39 0.59
C TYR A 534 21.83 -35.65 1.46
N ARG A 535 21.50 -35.31 2.72
CA ARG A 535 22.40 -34.52 3.60
C ARG A 535 23.80 -35.10 3.76
N HIS A 536 23.94 -36.42 3.76
CA HIS A 536 25.24 -37.09 3.90
C HIS A 536 26.19 -36.79 2.74
N GLU A 537 25.65 -36.53 1.56
CA GLU A 537 26.42 -36.22 0.36
C GLU A 537 26.53 -34.70 0.17
N LEU A 538 25.41 -34.02 0.34
CA LEU A 538 25.33 -32.58 0.12
C LEU A 538 26.06 -31.77 1.18
N LEU A 539 26.06 -32.19 2.44
CA LEU A 539 26.52 -31.38 3.58
C LEU A 539 27.79 -31.92 4.25
N THR A 540 28.58 -32.72 3.53
CA THR A 540 29.87 -33.29 4.00
C THR A 540 30.84 -32.27 4.58
N ALA A 541 30.81 -31.03 4.08
CA ALA A 541 31.67 -29.94 4.55
C ALA A 541 31.26 -29.37 5.93
N TYR A 542 30.10 -29.75 6.45
CA TYR A 542 29.53 -29.16 7.66
C TYR A 542 29.56 -30.13 8.85
N PRO A 543 30.13 -29.72 10.01
CA PRO A 543 30.25 -30.59 11.17
C PRO A 543 28.90 -31.10 11.68
N MET A 544 28.80 -32.41 11.90
CA MET A 544 27.62 -33.07 12.49
C MET A 544 26.30 -32.74 11.75
N ALA A 545 26.35 -32.51 10.42
CA ALA A 545 25.15 -32.17 9.65
C ALA A 545 24.01 -33.18 9.84
N ASP A 546 24.36 -34.46 10.01
CA ASP A 546 23.41 -35.57 10.16
C ASP A 546 22.65 -35.57 11.48
N GLN A 547 23.19 -34.90 12.51
CA GLN A 547 22.58 -34.77 13.83
C GLN A 547 21.75 -33.51 13.97
N LYS A 548 21.84 -32.59 13.00
CA LYS A 548 21.11 -31.32 13.03
C LYS A 548 19.70 -31.50 12.50
N GLU A 549 18.76 -30.82 13.12
CA GLU A 549 17.38 -30.80 12.69
C GLU A 549 17.19 -29.84 11.51
N ILE A 550 16.53 -30.29 10.45
CA ILE A 550 16.24 -29.45 9.29
C ILE A 550 14.97 -28.64 9.55
N ILE A 551 15.07 -27.33 9.37
CA ILE A 551 13.96 -26.38 9.52
C ILE A 551 13.69 -25.72 8.18
N PRO A 552 12.62 -26.13 7.46
CA PRO A 552 12.13 -25.35 6.33
C PRO A 552 11.58 -24.01 6.81
N VAL A 553 11.81 -22.94 6.05
CA VAL A 553 11.25 -21.61 6.33
C VAL A 553 11.05 -20.85 5.03
N VAL A 554 9.97 -20.07 4.92
CA VAL A 554 9.84 -19.04 3.88
C VAL A 554 10.21 -17.69 4.50
N ILE A 555 11.13 -16.97 3.85
CA ILE A 555 11.56 -15.64 4.29
C ILE A 555 11.11 -14.60 3.26
N THR A 556 10.38 -13.57 3.72
CA THR A 556 9.80 -12.54 2.85
C THR A 556 10.47 -11.16 3.04
N ASN A 557 10.40 -10.33 2.01
CA ASN A 557 10.92 -8.96 2.01
C ASN A 557 10.09 -7.98 2.87
N TYR A 558 8.79 -8.25 3.04
CA TYR A 558 7.88 -7.42 3.84
C TYR A 558 7.36 -8.14 5.10
N PRO A 559 7.18 -7.42 6.24
CA PRO A 559 6.51 -7.92 7.47
C PRO A 559 5.06 -8.37 7.28
N LEU A 560 4.47 -8.00 6.15
CA LEU A 560 3.07 -8.17 5.80
C LEU A 560 2.61 -9.63 5.80
N TYR A 561 3.50 -10.56 5.45
CA TYR A 561 3.19 -11.98 5.27
C TYR A 561 3.63 -12.86 6.44
N THR A 562 4.27 -12.28 7.45
CA THR A 562 4.72 -13.03 8.61
C THR A 562 3.53 -13.60 9.38
N GLY A 563 3.60 -14.87 9.75
CA GLY A 563 2.51 -15.55 10.47
C GLY A 563 1.45 -16.17 9.55
N PHE A 564 1.57 -16.05 8.22
CA PHE A 564 0.79 -16.83 7.25
C PHE A 564 1.34 -18.27 7.12
N ASN A 565 1.60 -18.88 8.27
CA ASN A 565 2.26 -20.17 8.40
C ASN A 565 1.31 -21.30 8.02
N THR A 566 1.85 -22.41 7.51
CA THR A 566 1.14 -23.68 7.53
C THR A 566 1.45 -24.42 8.82
N LYS A 567 0.85 -25.60 9.03
CA LYS A 567 1.21 -26.47 10.15
C LYS A 567 2.68 -26.94 10.13
N LYS A 568 3.35 -26.85 8.98
CA LYS A 568 4.71 -27.40 8.78
C LYS A 568 5.76 -26.35 8.41
N ILE A 569 5.36 -25.26 7.77
CA ILE A 569 6.28 -24.27 7.22
C ILE A 569 5.97 -22.89 7.80
N PRO A 570 6.89 -22.31 8.58
CA PRO A 570 6.77 -20.93 9.02
C PRO A 570 7.11 -19.95 7.89
N VAL A 571 6.42 -18.82 7.90
CA VAL A 571 6.61 -17.65 7.03
C VAL A 571 7.01 -16.48 7.92
N VAL A 572 8.22 -15.97 7.71
CA VAL A 572 8.77 -14.85 8.48
C VAL A 572 9.36 -13.77 7.57
N ASP A 573 9.37 -12.51 8.01
CA ASP A 573 10.09 -11.48 7.27
C ASP A 573 11.58 -11.46 7.63
N ILE A 574 12.41 -10.93 6.72
CA ILE A 574 13.87 -10.89 6.90
C ILE A 574 14.30 -10.14 8.16
N ASN A 575 13.60 -9.09 8.60
CA ASN A 575 13.99 -8.37 9.80
C ASN A 575 13.70 -9.18 11.05
N LEU A 576 12.52 -9.80 11.14
CA LEU A 576 12.19 -10.68 12.26
C LEU A 576 13.13 -11.88 12.31
N PHE A 577 13.39 -12.54 11.17
CA PHE A 577 14.32 -13.66 11.10
C PHE A 577 15.73 -13.25 11.57
N TYR A 578 16.23 -12.12 11.08
CA TYR A 578 17.52 -11.59 11.49
C TYR A 578 17.55 -11.23 12.98
N ASN A 579 16.52 -10.55 13.49
CA ASN A 579 16.45 -10.14 14.89
C ASN A 579 16.37 -11.33 15.84
N ILE A 580 15.69 -12.42 15.44
CA ILE A 580 15.73 -13.68 16.18
C ILE A 580 17.18 -14.17 16.25
N LEU A 581 17.89 -14.30 15.12
CA LEU A 581 19.25 -14.85 15.11
C LEU A 581 20.30 -13.97 15.82
N THR A 582 20.11 -12.65 15.85
CA THR A 582 21.00 -11.73 16.57
C THR A 582 20.60 -11.49 18.02
N ASN A 583 19.45 -12.02 18.45
CA ASN A 583 18.77 -11.64 19.68
C ASN A 583 18.60 -10.11 19.81
N SER A 584 18.44 -9.41 18.69
CA SER A 584 18.22 -7.96 18.71
C SER A 584 16.84 -7.70 19.31
N PRO A 585 16.76 -7.00 20.44
CA PRO A 585 15.52 -6.90 21.18
C PRO A 585 14.49 -6.08 20.41
N MET A 586 13.22 -6.48 20.54
CA MET A 586 12.12 -5.65 20.10
C MET A 586 11.82 -4.57 21.12
N ARG A 587 11.64 -3.35 20.63
CA ARG A 587 11.40 -2.16 21.46
C ARG A 587 10.01 -1.62 21.19
N LEU A 588 9.17 -1.59 22.21
CA LEU A 588 7.98 -0.75 22.23
C LEU A 588 8.41 0.65 22.59
N LYS A 589 8.05 1.62 21.76
CA LYS A 589 8.39 3.03 21.95
C LYS A 589 7.11 3.86 22.12
N ALA A 590 7.19 4.92 22.92
CA ALA A 590 6.16 5.94 23.04
C ALA A 590 6.76 7.31 22.78
N VAL A 591 5.95 8.18 22.19
CA VAL A 591 6.31 9.58 21.92
C VAL A 591 5.71 10.45 23.02
N GLU A 592 6.57 11.16 23.76
CA GLU A 592 6.21 12.12 24.81
C GLU A 592 6.81 13.48 24.42
N GLY A 593 5.98 14.39 23.89
CA GLY A 593 6.43 15.63 23.26
C GLY A 593 7.32 15.36 22.03
N ASP A 594 8.52 15.94 21.99
CA ASP A 594 9.53 15.71 20.95
C ASP A 594 10.48 14.54 21.26
N HIS A 595 10.23 13.82 22.36
CA HIS A 595 11.10 12.74 22.83
C HIS A 595 10.47 11.38 22.59
N VAL A 596 11.29 10.43 22.17
CA VAL A 596 10.88 9.04 22.03
C VAL A 596 11.57 8.19 23.08
N LYS A 597 10.77 7.52 23.90
CA LYS A 597 11.25 6.65 24.97
C LYS A 597 10.94 5.19 24.64
N THR A 598 11.92 4.31 24.88
CA THR A 598 11.63 2.87 24.89
C THR A 598 10.87 2.54 26.17
N VAL A 599 9.62 2.13 26.03
CA VAL A 599 8.71 1.79 27.13
C VAL A 599 8.90 0.34 27.55
N LYS A 600 9.18 -0.54 26.59
CA LYS A 600 9.42 -1.97 26.83
C LYS A 600 10.46 -2.49 25.86
N GLU A 601 11.41 -3.26 26.37
CA GLU A 601 12.34 -4.03 25.57
C GLU A 601 12.03 -5.52 25.78
N THR A 602 11.96 -6.30 24.71
CA THR A 602 11.66 -7.74 24.76
C THR A 602 12.68 -8.48 23.92
N ARG A 603 13.48 -9.31 24.57
CA ARG A 603 14.42 -10.24 23.92
C ARG A 603 13.69 -11.52 23.51
N PHE A 604 14.27 -12.24 22.56
CA PHE A 604 13.68 -13.48 22.05
C PHE A 604 14.06 -14.69 22.91
N TYR A 605 15.25 -14.66 23.48
CA TYR A 605 15.80 -15.70 24.34
C TYR A 605 16.92 -15.14 25.21
N GLU A 606 17.30 -15.85 26.28
CA GLU A 606 18.33 -15.39 27.23
C GLU A 606 19.73 -15.90 26.89
N ASN A 607 19.85 -17.11 26.34
CA ASN A 607 21.12 -17.77 26.04
C ASN A 607 20.96 -18.78 24.89
N GLU A 608 22.05 -19.47 24.52
CA GLU A 608 22.04 -20.41 23.39
C GLU A 608 21.16 -21.65 23.61
N ASN A 609 21.08 -22.18 24.83
CA ASN A 609 20.20 -23.32 25.12
C ASN A 609 18.73 -22.92 25.02
N ASP A 610 18.41 -21.71 25.48
CA ASP A 610 17.08 -21.13 25.34
C ASP A 610 16.75 -20.85 23.86
N PHE A 611 17.71 -20.35 23.07
CA PHE A 611 17.55 -20.24 21.61
C PHE A 611 17.20 -21.59 20.98
N ILE A 612 17.89 -22.68 21.34
CA ILE A 612 17.58 -24.02 20.83
C ILE A 612 16.14 -24.41 21.21
N ALA A 613 15.71 -24.19 22.45
CA ALA A 613 14.33 -24.49 22.84
C ALA A 613 13.28 -23.63 22.10
N GLN A 614 13.59 -22.36 21.83
CA GLN A 614 12.64 -21.36 21.35
C GLN A 614 12.66 -21.13 19.84
N PHE A 615 13.71 -21.54 19.10
CA PHE A 615 13.89 -21.13 17.71
C PHE A 615 12.71 -21.49 16.82
N LYS A 616 12.25 -22.75 16.89
CA LYS A 616 11.06 -23.21 16.15
C LYS A 616 9.77 -22.48 16.59
N PRO A 617 9.41 -22.47 17.89
CA PRO A 617 8.26 -21.70 18.38
C PRO A 617 8.26 -20.24 17.91
N LEU A 618 9.41 -19.57 17.94
CA LEU A 618 9.57 -18.18 17.53
C LEU A 618 9.33 -17.94 16.03
N LEU A 619 9.55 -18.94 15.18
CA LEU A 619 9.23 -18.85 13.75
C LEU A 619 7.74 -19.07 13.48
N PHE A 620 7.09 -19.99 14.19
CA PHE A 620 5.67 -20.33 13.99
C PHE A 620 4.69 -19.38 14.70
N SER A 621 5.06 -18.91 15.87
CA SER A 621 4.27 -18.01 16.70
C SER A 621 5.20 -16.99 17.34
N PRO A 622 5.75 -16.06 16.55
CA PRO A 622 6.58 -15.01 17.10
C PRO A 622 5.77 -14.22 18.15
N SER A 623 6.30 -14.08 19.37
CA SER A 623 5.63 -13.36 20.47
C SER A 623 5.02 -12.00 20.06
N PRO A 624 5.68 -11.17 19.24
CA PRO A 624 5.11 -9.90 18.78
C PRO A 624 3.83 -10.03 17.96
N ILE A 625 3.65 -11.14 17.24
CA ILE A 625 2.44 -11.44 16.46
C ILE A 625 1.34 -11.90 17.40
N GLU A 626 1.65 -12.78 18.35
CA GLU A 626 0.66 -13.28 19.30
C GLU A 626 0.14 -12.18 20.22
N ASP A 627 1.02 -11.25 20.65
CA ASP A 627 0.63 -10.08 21.44
C ASP A 627 -0.36 -9.19 20.69
N LEU A 628 -0.12 -8.95 19.39
CA LEU A 628 -1.04 -8.19 18.54
C LEU A 628 -2.35 -8.95 18.31
N ARG A 629 -2.28 -10.26 18.04
CA ARG A 629 -3.45 -11.10 17.80
C ARG A 629 -4.43 -11.05 18.97
N ARG A 630 -3.93 -11.10 20.22
CA ARG A 630 -4.76 -11.03 21.45
C ARG A 630 -5.52 -9.71 21.60
N LYS A 631 -5.04 -8.63 20.99
CA LYS A 631 -5.64 -7.29 21.08
C LYS A 631 -6.60 -6.98 19.92
N ILE A 632 -6.70 -7.84 18.90
CA ILE A 632 -7.63 -7.59 17.80
C ILE A 632 -9.07 -7.89 18.22
N ARG A 633 -9.96 -6.95 17.89
CA ARG A 633 -11.42 -7.03 18.03
C ARG A 633 -12.07 -6.74 16.68
N TYR A 634 -13.39 -6.92 16.59
CA TYR A 634 -14.16 -6.55 15.42
C TYR A 634 -15.51 -5.92 15.78
N LYS A 635 -16.01 -5.08 14.88
CA LYS A 635 -17.38 -4.58 14.87
C LYS A 635 -18.09 -5.10 13.63
N GLU A 636 -19.38 -5.39 13.77
CA GLU A 636 -20.24 -5.76 12.66
C GLU A 636 -21.02 -4.53 12.19
N GLU A 637 -20.93 -4.22 10.90
CA GLU A 637 -21.60 -3.07 10.30
C GLU A 637 -22.51 -3.50 9.14
N PRO A 638 -23.77 -3.05 9.12
CA PRO A 638 -24.69 -3.35 8.03
C PRO A 638 -24.45 -2.42 6.84
N ILE A 639 -24.33 -3.00 5.64
CA ILE A 639 -24.14 -2.30 4.37
C ILE A 639 -25.27 -2.69 3.43
N SER A 640 -26.12 -1.74 3.03
CA SER A 640 -27.21 -2.03 2.09
C SER A 640 -26.74 -1.90 0.64
N LEU A 641 -27.31 -2.65 -0.30
CA LEU A 641 -27.15 -2.34 -1.73
C LEU A 641 -27.87 -1.01 -2.07
N LEU A 642 -27.38 -0.31 -3.09
CA LEU A 642 -27.99 0.95 -3.58
C LEU A 642 -29.46 0.76 -4.01
N MET A 643 -30.25 1.83 -3.93
CA MET A 643 -31.53 1.99 -4.64
C MET A 643 -32.61 0.91 -4.38
N GLY A 644 -33.01 0.72 -3.13
CA GLY A 644 -34.24 -0.02 -2.79
C GLY A 644 -34.16 -1.54 -2.94
N HIS A 645 -32.94 -2.09 -3.06
CA HIS A 645 -32.73 -3.53 -2.99
C HIS A 645 -32.99 -4.05 -1.56
N GLU A 646 -33.67 -5.20 -1.46
CA GLU A 646 -33.84 -5.94 -0.19
C GLU A 646 -32.55 -6.65 0.28
N ILE A 647 -31.42 -6.41 -0.40
CA ILE A 647 -30.16 -7.07 -0.12
C ILE A 647 -29.27 -6.17 0.73
N SER A 648 -28.77 -6.74 1.82
CA SER A 648 -27.78 -6.11 2.69
C SER A 648 -26.66 -7.08 3.05
N PHE A 649 -25.54 -6.53 3.47
CA PHE A 649 -24.37 -7.26 3.93
C PHE A 649 -24.09 -6.90 5.39
N ILE A 650 -23.54 -7.83 6.15
CA ILE A 650 -22.92 -7.56 7.45
C ILE A 650 -21.44 -7.80 7.28
N GLU A 651 -20.65 -6.73 7.37
CA GLU A 651 -19.19 -6.78 7.29
C GLU A 651 -18.56 -6.70 8.68
N ARG A 652 -17.47 -7.45 8.88
CA ARG A 652 -16.66 -7.38 10.10
C ARG A 652 -15.47 -6.46 9.90
N HIS A 653 -15.45 -5.34 10.61
CA HIS A 653 -14.33 -4.41 10.63
C HIS A 653 -13.43 -4.72 11.81
N TYR A 654 -12.22 -5.21 11.53
CA TYR A 654 -11.23 -5.58 12.53
C TYR A 654 -10.38 -4.37 12.97
N TYR A 655 -10.21 -4.21 14.28
CA TYR A 655 -9.43 -3.13 14.89
C TYR A 655 -8.64 -3.64 16.10
N ILE A 656 -7.67 -2.87 16.59
CA ILE A 656 -6.96 -3.19 17.84
C ILE A 656 -7.67 -2.51 19.01
N GLU A 657 -8.05 -3.28 20.02
CA GLU A 657 -8.49 -2.78 21.31
C GLU A 657 -7.31 -2.17 22.08
N GLN A 658 -7.47 -0.91 22.46
CA GLN A 658 -6.54 -0.23 23.35
C GLN A 658 -6.98 -0.51 24.79
N ASP A 659 -6.08 -1.03 25.62
CA ASP A 659 -6.29 -1.03 27.07
C ASP A 659 -6.24 0.43 27.54
N ILE A 660 -7.42 1.01 27.78
CA ILE A 660 -7.57 2.36 28.34
C ILE A 660 -6.97 2.41 29.77
N ASP A 661 -6.88 1.27 30.46
CA ASP A 661 -6.37 1.19 31.84
C ASP A 661 -4.83 1.24 31.94
N GLU A 662 -4.06 0.91 30.89
CA GLU A 662 -2.61 1.16 30.88
C GLU A 662 -2.28 2.67 30.76
N GLN A 663 -3.23 3.50 30.29
CA GLN A 663 -3.08 4.96 30.21
C GLN A 663 -3.24 5.67 31.55
N ALA A 664 -3.79 5.01 32.57
CA ALA A 664 -4.01 5.60 33.90
C ALA A 664 -2.81 5.42 34.86
N ASN A 665 -1.89 4.49 34.57
CA ASN A 665 -0.78 4.14 35.48
C ASN A 665 0.62 4.14 34.84
N THR A 666 0.82 4.79 33.69
CA THR A 666 2.15 5.14 33.14
C THR A 666 2.20 6.60 32.69
#